data_AF-A0A939H9M0-F1
#
_entry.id   AF-A0A939H9M0-F1
#
_cell.length_a   1.000
_cell.length_b   1.000
_cell.length_c   1.000
_cell.angle_alpha   90.00
_cell.angle_beta   90.00
_cell.angle_gamma   90.00
#
_symmetry.space_group_name_H-M   'P 1'
#
loop_
_entity.id
_entity.type
_entity.pdbx_description
1 polymer ?
#
loop_
_entity_poly.entity_id
_entity_poly.type
_entity_poly.pdbx_seq_one_letter_code
_entity_poly.pdbx_strand_id
1 'polypeptide(L)'
;SPKALMNKQTIAELATVIKTEHSGKEAILLSIWRELLKKDKISVHDNFFELGGDSILALQVVARARKQGVKFSPKALMDKQTISELARVSTEKAAKTSLATTALTTEPFALLPTQAWFFEQEFERAEHWNQSVMLDVPAGTNKSDVEQAIAGLCERHPALNMAFALHDTQWQQRYVEVTNKDANNIAPFFCVDVSTFADVNQAIELAANDAQASVSFEKPFKAVWFEAGNGVAHLLLIAHHLVVDGVSWRIILDDLQTSYVNIAKSAQSSRTNMSPAIPDAGFKVWVDTLLAASTNSTFSAELDYWLTVTGKNQQRLPGNAQGDNTLASRKRVSLELDADITEQLLSSAPQAYRTQINDVLLAALTPALCAFSGYDEALVELEGHGRETLNEALDISQTVGWFTSLYPVRLTNHDNLADLLKGVKETLRQVPNNGLGYGVLRYLTDEGQVLADNAYPQVTFNYLGQFDQSVNQDNSWQVSKAPKGHERSLLSKRRTWLDFNLMMYQGQLRISVNYSHEIHDEAQITQLLTDYVETLTALITHCTSGEVGVTPSDFPLAALNQTSLDSLTLPVANVADLYPLSPMQSGMYFHSLYDDSSISYVNQLKLNIEGLDIERFKAAWQFVLDKHDILRTGFITQAAHSLQWVAKHVALPCIEQDVRGQQGIDSILESLAAAQLSEGFDLTQPPLMKIALVRVSDSSWHFIWTRHHILLDGWSTSLLLGDVMRHYTGKPSISSASRYRDYIHWLSLRDVQETQAFWTGQLSTLSSPTFLAGCFAKHSTVSVDEAVGYGSEKLILDVEQTQQLTHFAQRNRITMNTLIQGVWSLLLSRYSGQQTIAFGATVAGRPSDIAGIDTLIGLFINTLPVVTRVSAEQGIGDWLRQLQEQNLSAREHEYTSLTDIHRWSEHGAQGVFDSIVVFENYPVDDALQSSTPVGVAFSALKNYEETNYPLTLVVGARDTVVIDFKYQTGVFDNQHIQVISQHFNQVVKQLIDAKNDCIGDIALLSKAETEALLAIGSNEISYEQDTLVHELIEQQALSTPNGIALVFEDETLTYQALNARANQLAHYLIAQGVQPEDTVGIAVERSVEMVVGLLAILKVGGAYVP
;
A
#
# COMPACT_ATOMS: atom_id res chain seq x y z
N SER A 1 -47.98 -21.67 16.62
CA SER A 1 -48.36 -20.87 15.43
C SER A 1 -47.46 -21.28 14.28
N PRO A 2 -47.94 -21.37 13.03
CA PRO A 2 -47.58 -22.46 12.12
C PRO A 2 -46.16 -22.39 11.56
N LYS A 3 -45.51 -23.56 11.61
CA LYS A 3 -44.34 -23.95 10.82
C LYS A 3 -44.56 -23.62 9.34
N ALA A 4 -43.87 -22.63 8.82
CA ALA A 4 -43.68 -22.48 7.38
C ALA A 4 -42.43 -23.28 7.00
N LEU A 5 -42.65 -24.39 6.28
CA LEU A 5 -41.60 -25.16 5.63
C LEU A 5 -40.84 -24.26 4.65
N MET A 6 -39.60 -23.92 4.99
CA MET A 6 -38.63 -23.47 4.00
C MET A 6 -38.38 -24.65 3.04
N ASN A 7 -38.73 -24.45 1.78
CA ASN A 7 -38.65 -25.47 0.74
C ASN A 7 -37.16 -25.80 0.50
N LYS A 8 -36.81 -27.10 0.37
CA LYS A 8 -35.44 -27.55 0.09
C LYS A 8 -34.84 -26.92 -1.19
N GLN A 9 -35.72 -26.45 -2.08
CA GLN A 9 -35.36 -25.74 -3.30
C GLN A 9 -34.86 -24.31 -3.03
N THR A 10 -35.41 -23.62 -2.03
CA THR A 10 -34.96 -22.27 -1.62
C THR A 10 -33.64 -22.32 -0.85
N ILE A 11 -33.39 -23.39 -0.10
CA ILE A 11 -32.07 -23.64 0.54
C ILE A 11 -31.02 -24.01 -0.52
N ALA A 12 -31.40 -24.77 -1.55
CA ALA A 12 -30.53 -25.04 -2.69
C ALA A 12 -30.28 -23.78 -3.54
N GLU A 13 -31.28 -22.92 -3.76
CA GLU A 13 -31.13 -21.65 -4.46
C GLU A 13 -30.28 -20.66 -3.67
N LEU A 14 -30.44 -20.54 -2.34
CA LEU A 14 -29.54 -19.76 -1.48
C LEU A 14 -28.10 -20.32 -1.49
N ALA A 15 -27.94 -21.65 -1.46
CA ALA A 15 -26.62 -22.29 -1.56
C ALA A 15 -25.99 -22.17 -2.97
N THR A 16 -26.81 -21.98 -4.01
CA THR A 16 -26.35 -21.76 -5.39
C THR A 16 -26.01 -20.29 -5.63
N VAL A 17 -26.78 -19.35 -5.07
CA VAL A 17 -26.51 -17.90 -5.07
C VAL A 17 -25.22 -17.57 -4.30
N ILE A 18 -24.99 -18.22 -3.15
CA ILE A 18 -23.74 -18.08 -2.37
C ILE A 18 -22.53 -18.69 -3.12
N LYS A 19 -22.74 -19.72 -3.95
CA LYS A 19 -21.68 -20.28 -4.82
C LYS A 19 -21.37 -19.41 -6.04
N THR A 20 -22.27 -18.50 -6.43
CA THR A 20 -22.06 -17.63 -7.60
C THR A 20 -21.37 -16.31 -7.28
N GLU A 21 -21.37 -15.83 -6.02
CA GLU A 21 -20.71 -14.55 -5.66
C GLU A 21 -19.21 -14.69 -5.34
N HIS A 22 -18.78 -15.82 -4.76
CA HIS A 22 -17.37 -16.04 -4.40
C HIS A 22 -16.89 -17.42 -4.88
N SER A 23 -15.92 -17.45 -5.79
CA SER A 23 -15.25 -18.68 -6.27
C SER A 23 -13.76 -18.66 -5.91
N GLY A 24 -13.18 -19.79 -5.50
CA GLY A 24 -11.75 -19.92 -5.20
C GLY A 24 -11.41 -19.78 -3.70
N LYS A 25 -10.30 -19.11 -3.38
CA LYS A 25 -9.76 -19.02 -2.00
C LYS A 25 -10.69 -18.33 -1.01
N GLU A 26 -11.44 -17.31 -1.43
CA GLU A 26 -12.39 -16.59 -0.56
C GLU A 26 -13.47 -17.53 -0.03
N ALA A 27 -14.03 -18.41 -0.87
CA ALA A 27 -15.06 -19.37 -0.46
C ALA A 27 -14.53 -20.38 0.57
N ILE A 28 -13.27 -20.83 0.41
CA ILE A 28 -12.59 -21.72 1.36
C ILE A 28 -12.42 -21.02 2.71
N LEU A 29 -11.86 -19.82 2.71
CA LEU A 29 -11.63 -19.02 3.92
C LEU A 29 -12.94 -18.69 4.63
N LEU A 30 -13.97 -18.32 3.87
CA LEU A 30 -15.30 -18.00 4.39
C LEU A 30 -15.97 -19.22 5.02
N SER A 31 -15.83 -20.42 4.43
CA SER A 31 -16.29 -21.66 5.05
C SER A 31 -15.57 -21.93 6.38
N ILE A 32 -14.25 -21.74 6.42
CA ILE A 32 -13.44 -21.99 7.62
C ILE A 32 -13.80 -21.00 8.73
N TRP A 33 -13.96 -19.72 8.40
CA TRP A 33 -14.33 -18.68 9.36
C TRP A 33 -15.73 -18.90 9.91
N ARG A 34 -16.72 -19.26 9.08
CA ARG A 34 -18.08 -19.58 9.55
C ARG A 34 -18.09 -20.75 10.53
N GLU A 35 -17.31 -21.78 10.25
CA GLU A 35 -17.20 -22.96 11.11
C GLU A 35 -16.53 -22.64 12.45
N LEU A 36 -15.40 -21.91 12.41
CA LEU A 36 -14.60 -21.59 13.61
C LEU A 36 -15.24 -20.49 14.48
N LEU A 37 -15.83 -19.47 13.86
CA LEU A 37 -16.45 -18.34 14.56
C LEU A 37 -17.94 -18.59 14.86
N LYS A 38 -18.53 -19.68 14.35
CA LYS A 38 -19.95 -20.06 14.49
C LYS A 38 -20.93 -18.94 14.10
N LYS A 39 -20.58 -18.15 13.09
CA LYS A 39 -21.43 -17.08 12.54
C LYS A 39 -21.80 -17.43 11.10
N ASP A 40 -23.10 -17.51 10.81
CA ASP A 40 -23.59 -17.85 9.46
C ASP A 40 -23.43 -16.68 8.46
N LYS A 41 -23.53 -15.44 8.94
CA LYS A 41 -23.38 -14.21 8.15
C LYS A 41 -22.02 -13.58 8.39
N ILE A 42 -21.09 -13.83 7.47
CA ILE A 42 -19.75 -13.24 7.42
C ILE A 42 -19.56 -12.72 6.00
N SER A 43 -19.17 -11.45 5.87
CA SER A 43 -18.72 -10.80 4.64
C SER A 43 -17.23 -11.03 4.43
N VAL A 44 -16.77 -11.01 3.17
CA VAL A 44 -15.32 -11.10 2.87
C VAL A 44 -14.51 -9.89 3.34
N HIS A 45 -15.20 -8.79 3.67
CA HIS A 45 -14.61 -7.54 4.17
C HIS A 45 -14.67 -7.40 5.70
N ASP A 46 -15.31 -8.35 6.40
CA ASP A 46 -15.36 -8.32 7.85
C ASP A 46 -13.97 -8.62 8.43
N ASN A 47 -13.63 -7.91 9.51
CA ASN A 47 -12.39 -8.10 10.23
C ASN A 47 -12.47 -9.33 11.14
N PHE A 48 -11.48 -10.23 11.05
CA PHE A 48 -11.39 -11.47 11.81
C PHE A 48 -11.54 -11.26 13.33
N PHE A 49 -10.86 -10.26 13.88
CA PHE A 49 -10.82 -9.99 15.32
C PHE A 49 -12.09 -9.29 15.79
N GLU A 50 -12.67 -8.41 14.97
CA GLU A 50 -13.99 -7.80 15.24
C GLU A 50 -15.13 -8.84 15.23
N LEU A 51 -14.93 -9.97 14.55
CA LEU A 51 -15.86 -11.09 14.57
C LEU A 51 -15.69 -12.02 15.79
N GLY A 52 -14.73 -11.76 16.68
CA GLY A 52 -14.42 -12.59 17.85
C GLY A 52 -13.30 -13.61 17.63
N GLY A 53 -12.53 -13.46 16.54
CA GLY A 53 -11.33 -14.25 16.31
C GLY A 53 -10.21 -13.90 17.30
N ASP A 54 -9.36 -14.87 17.60
CA ASP A 54 -8.17 -14.70 18.44
C ASP A 54 -6.94 -15.36 17.81
N SER A 55 -5.76 -15.16 18.40
CA SER A 55 -4.48 -15.70 17.89
C SER A 55 -4.46 -17.23 17.81
N ILE A 56 -5.26 -17.93 18.63
CA ILE A 56 -5.37 -19.39 18.61
C ILE A 56 -6.24 -19.83 17.42
N LEU A 57 -7.38 -19.18 17.22
CA LEU A 57 -8.25 -19.40 16.06
C LEU A 57 -7.53 -19.04 14.76
N ALA A 58 -6.68 -18.00 14.74
CA ALA A 58 -5.85 -17.65 13.59
C ALA A 58 -4.94 -18.81 13.16
N LEU A 59 -4.29 -19.50 14.10
CA LEU A 59 -3.49 -20.69 13.81
C LEU A 59 -4.35 -21.84 13.26
N GLN A 60 -5.57 -22.02 13.77
CA GLN A 60 -6.52 -23.02 13.25
C GLN A 60 -6.99 -22.69 11.84
N VAL A 61 -7.26 -21.40 11.55
CA VAL A 61 -7.61 -20.90 10.22
C VAL A 61 -6.50 -21.24 9.23
N VAL A 62 -5.23 -20.93 9.57
CA VAL A 62 -4.06 -21.26 8.74
C VAL A 62 -3.96 -22.77 8.49
N ALA A 63 -4.04 -23.58 9.55
CA ALA A 63 -3.93 -25.04 9.43
C ALA A 63 -5.05 -25.66 8.57
N ARG A 64 -6.30 -25.22 8.76
CA ARG A 64 -7.46 -25.71 7.98
C ARG A 64 -7.43 -25.22 6.53
N ALA A 65 -7.06 -23.97 6.29
CA ALA A 65 -6.95 -23.40 4.95
C ALA A 65 -5.88 -24.14 4.14
N ARG A 66 -4.77 -24.50 4.79
CA ARG A 66 -3.70 -25.29 4.18
C ARG A 66 -4.13 -26.71 3.83
N LYS A 67 -4.91 -27.39 4.70
CA LYS A 67 -5.52 -28.70 4.40
C LYS A 67 -6.41 -28.63 3.14
N GLN A 68 -6.98 -27.45 2.85
CA GLN A 68 -7.78 -27.18 1.65
C GLN A 68 -7.00 -26.53 0.49
N GLY A 69 -5.67 -26.42 0.58
CA GLY A 69 -4.81 -25.95 -0.52
C GLY A 69 -4.54 -24.45 -0.58
N VAL A 70 -4.95 -23.67 0.43
CA VAL A 70 -4.71 -22.22 0.56
C VAL A 70 -3.62 -21.97 1.60
N LYS A 71 -2.46 -21.42 1.20
CA LYS A 71 -1.32 -21.19 2.12
C LYS A 71 -1.09 -19.70 2.39
N PHE A 72 -1.00 -19.33 3.66
CA PHE A 72 -0.56 -18.02 4.17
C PHE A 72 0.01 -18.21 5.60
N SER A 73 0.81 -17.26 6.08
CA SER A 73 1.39 -17.32 7.44
C SER A 73 0.39 -16.83 8.50
N PRO A 74 0.54 -17.22 9.78
CA PRO A 74 -0.22 -16.60 10.88
C PRO A 74 -0.07 -15.08 10.91
N LYS A 75 1.15 -14.58 10.66
CA LYS A 75 1.44 -13.15 10.51
C LYS A 75 0.58 -12.51 9.41
N ALA A 76 0.44 -13.17 8.26
CA ALA A 76 -0.41 -12.65 7.18
C ALA A 76 -1.87 -12.47 7.61
N LEU A 77 -2.42 -13.32 8.48
CA LEU A 77 -3.78 -13.13 9.03
C LEU A 77 -3.85 -11.99 10.05
N MET A 78 -2.81 -11.81 10.86
CA MET A 78 -2.68 -10.66 11.76
C MET A 78 -2.61 -9.34 11.00
N ASP A 79 -1.91 -9.34 9.85
CA ASP A 79 -1.69 -8.14 9.03
C ASP A 79 -2.86 -7.86 8.07
N LYS A 80 -3.41 -8.93 7.46
CA LYS A 80 -4.48 -8.91 6.47
C LYS A 80 -5.72 -9.50 7.14
N GLN A 81 -6.41 -8.66 7.89
CA GLN A 81 -7.42 -9.09 8.87
C GLN A 81 -8.77 -9.44 8.23
N THR A 82 -8.90 -9.39 6.90
CA THR A 82 -10.14 -9.69 6.16
C THR A 82 -9.93 -10.86 5.19
N ILE A 83 -11.00 -11.60 4.88
CA ILE A 83 -10.94 -12.73 3.92
C ILE A 83 -10.49 -12.24 2.54
N SER A 84 -10.99 -11.10 2.08
CA SER A 84 -10.62 -10.51 0.79
C SER A 84 -9.12 -10.22 0.70
N GLU A 85 -8.52 -9.67 1.76
CA GLU A 85 -7.07 -9.40 1.76
C GLU A 85 -6.26 -10.68 1.89
N LEU A 86 -6.69 -11.64 2.71
CA LEU A 86 -6.03 -12.95 2.86
C LEU A 86 -6.04 -13.78 1.59
N ALA A 87 -7.16 -13.77 0.86
CA ALA A 87 -7.29 -14.48 -0.41
C ALA A 87 -6.30 -13.97 -1.47
N ARG A 88 -5.92 -12.68 -1.41
CA ARG A 88 -4.96 -12.07 -2.33
C ARG A 88 -3.52 -12.46 -2.01
N VAL A 89 -3.13 -12.44 -0.74
CA VAL A 89 -1.75 -12.77 -0.32
C VAL A 89 -1.50 -14.28 -0.18
N SER A 90 -2.56 -15.08 -0.11
CA SER A 90 -2.42 -16.53 -0.06
C SER A 90 -2.00 -17.11 -1.41
N THR A 91 -1.24 -18.18 -1.40
CA THR A 91 -0.78 -18.85 -2.63
C THR A 91 -1.61 -20.11 -2.89
N GLU A 92 -1.99 -20.35 -4.15
CA GLU A 92 -2.47 -21.66 -4.58
C GLU A 92 -1.27 -22.51 -4.95
N LYS A 93 -1.15 -23.67 -4.33
CA LYS A 93 -0.28 -24.81 -4.69
C LYS A 93 0.88 -24.48 -5.67
N ALA A 94 2.08 -24.30 -5.12
CA ALA A 94 3.32 -24.65 -5.82
C ALA A 94 4.19 -25.55 -4.94
N ALA A 95 4.65 -26.64 -5.54
CA ALA A 95 5.63 -27.67 -5.15
C ALA A 95 5.79 -28.05 -3.66
N LYS A 96 6.01 -29.35 -3.42
CA LYS A 96 6.61 -29.87 -2.19
C LYS A 96 7.99 -29.23 -1.96
N THR A 97 8.07 -28.01 -1.46
CA THR A 97 9.33 -27.48 -0.92
C THR A 97 9.44 -28.02 0.51
N SER A 98 9.70 -29.32 0.63
CA SER A 98 10.09 -29.92 1.91
C SER A 98 11.53 -29.51 2.20
N LEU A 99 11.73 -28.34 2.80
CA LEU A 99 12.96 -28.08 3.54
C LEU A 99 13.05 -28.95 4.81
N ALA A 100 11.98 -29.68 5.16
CA ALA A 100 11.93 -30.66 6.24
C ALA A 100 12.37 -32.09 5.85
N THR A 101 13.18 -32.26 4.80
CA THR A 101 13.85 -33.55 4.49
C THR A 101 15.32 -33.57 4.94
N THR A 102 15.67 -32.81 5.97
CA THR A 102 16.95 -32.99 6.66
C THR A 102 16.89 -34.31 7.41
N ALA A 103 17.88 -35.19 7.22
CA ALA A 103 17.99 -36.40 8.01
C ALA A 103 17.98 -36.04 9.50
N LEU A 104 17.19 -36.77 10.31
CA LEU A 104 17.22 -36.61 11.77
C LEU A 104 18.64 -36.84 12.24
N THR A 105 19.24 -35.82 12.86
CA THR A 105 20.54 -35.96 13.50
C THR A 105 20.35 -36.32 14.97
N THR A 106 21.13 -37.27 15.45
CA THR A 106 21.23 -37.61 16.88
C THR A 106 22.26 -36.73 17.59
N GLU A 107 22.94 -35.85 16.86
CA GLU A 107 23.91 -34.92 17.44
C GLU A 107 23.22 -33.89 18.35
N PRO A 108 23.83 -33.52 19.50
CA PRO A 108 23.32 -32.46 20.36
C PRO A 108 23.19 -31.12 19.64
N PHE A 109 22.13 -30.36 19.97
CA PHE A 109 21.88 -29.00 19.51
C PHE A 109 21.40 -28.09 20.63
N ALA A 110 21.42 -26.78 20.37
CA ALA A 110 21.14 -25.73 21.35
C ALA A 110 19.68 -25.76 21.85
N LEU A 111 19.45 -25.15 23.02
CA LEU A 111 18.12 -24.97 23.58
C LEU A 111 17.39 -23.76 22.98
N LEU A 112 16.06 -23.80 22.96
CA LEU A 112 15.25 -22.59 22.79
C LEU A 112 15.27 -21.73 24.06
N PRO A 113 14.98 -20.41 23.96
CA PRO A 113 14.97 -19.51 25.11
C PRO A 113 14.12 -19.98 26.30
N THR A 114 12.96 -20.59 26.05
CA THR A 114 12.10 -21.11 27.13
C THR A 114 12.60 -22.37 27.78
N GLN A 115 13.30 -23.23 27.03
CA GLN A 115 14.01 -24.37 27.60
C GLN A 115 15.21 -23.90 28.44
N ALA A 116 15.94 -22.87 27.98
CA ALA A 116 17.01 -22.24 28.75
C ALA A 116 16.50 -21.61 30.06
N TRP A 117 15.41 -20.84 29.98
CA TRP A 117 14.69 -20.31 31.15
C TRP A 117 14.32 -21.40 32.15
N PHE A 118 13.79 -22.54 31.69
CA PHE A 118 13.42 -23.64 32.57
C PHE A 118 14.59 -24.17 33.40
N PHE A 119 15.75 -24.39 32.77
CA PHE A 119 16.94 -24.87 33.47
C PHE A 119 17.58 -23.81 34.37
N GLU A 120 17.43 -22.51 34.06
CA GLU A 120 17.83 -21.39 34.92
C GLU A 120 17.07 -21.37 36.26
N GLN A 121 15.83 -21.90 36.32
CA GLN A 121 15.01 -21.84 37.55
C GLN A 121 15.44 -22.85 38.64
N GLU A 122 16.27 -23.85 38.31
CA GLU A 122 16.74 -24.89 39.23
C GLU A 122 15.60 -25.56 40.04
N PHE A 123 14.52 -25.96 39.36
CA PHE A 123 13.34 -26.52 40.03
C PHE A 123 13.66 -27.78 40.86
N GLU A 124 13.11 -27.83 42.07
CA GLU A 124 13.11 -29.06 42.87
C GLU A 124 12.26 -30.13 42.15
N ARG A 125 12.89 -31.26 41.82
CA ARG A 125 12.35 -32.32 40.96
C ARG A 125 11.98 -31.82 39.55
N ALA A 126 12.95 -31.18 38.87
CA ALA A 126 12.77 -30.64 37.52
C ALA A 126 12.19 -31.65 36.50
N GLU A 127 12.47 -32.96 36.62
CA GLU A 127 11.90 -33.98 35.73
C GLU A 127 10.38 -34.19 35.91
N HIS A 128 9.80 -33.79 37.05
CA HIS A 128 8.35 -33.81 37.28
C HIS A 128 7.76 -32.44 36.92
N TRP A 129 7.91 -32.07 35.65
CA TRP A 129 7.37 -30.86 35.06
C TRP A 129 6.71 -31.17 33.71
N ASN A 130 5.50 -31.71 33.79
CA ASN A 130 4.80 -32.27 32.65
C ASN A 130 3.61 -31.40 32.24
N GLN A 131 3.09 -31.69 31.06
CA GLN A 131 1.71 -31.46 30.67
C GLN A 131 1.06 -32.82 30.36
N SER A 132 -0.26 -32.90 30.50
CA SER A 132 -0.97 -34.15 30.25
C SER A 132 -2.42 -33.95 29.81
N VAL A 133 -2.89 -34.92 29.02
CA VAL A 133 -4.28 -35.02 28.55
C VAL A 133 -4.81 -36.41 28.88
N MET A 134 -5.96 -36.46 29.57
CA MET A 134 -6.70 -37.70 29.80
C MET A 134 -7.82 -37.80 28.77
N LEU A 135 -7.94 -38.95 28.10
CA LEU A 135 -8.94 -39.21 27.08
C LEU A 135 -9.86 -40.37 27.45
N ASP A 136 -11.15 -40.23 27.15
CA ASP A 136 -12.08 -41.35 27.13
C ASP A 136 -11.84 -42.18 25.86
N VAL A 137 -11.63 -43.48 26.04
CA VAL A 137 -11.43 -44.40 24.93
C VAL A 137 -12.79 -44.72 24.30
N PRO A 138 -13.00 -44.49 22.99
CA PRO A 138 -14.25 -44.83 22.33
C PRO A 138 -14.58 -46.32 22.43
N ALA A 139 -15.86 -46.65 22.61
CA ALA A 139 -16.32 -48.03 22.71
C ALA A 139 -15.95 -48.85 21.45
N GLY A 140 -15.38 -50.04 21.64
CA GLY A 140 -14.92 -50.91 20.55
C GLY A 140 -13.52 -50.59 20.02
N THR A 141 -12.79 -49.67 20.64
CA THR A 141 -11.39 -49.37 20.32
C THR A 141 -10.47 -50.52 20.67
N ASN A 142 -9.61 -50.92 19.73
CA ASN A 142 -8.61 -51.96 19.95
C ASN A 142 -7.34 -51.36 20.56
N LYS A 143 -6.95 -51.83 21.75
CA LYS A 143 -5.75 -51.37 22.46
C LYS A 143 -4.46 -51.48 21.63
N SER A 144 -4.30 -52.56 20.86
CA SER A 144 -3.09 -52.77 20.05
C SER A 144 -2.98 -51.76 18.90
N ASP A 145 -4.10 -51.35 18.33
CA ASP A 145 -4.13 -50.31 17.28
C ASP A 145 -3.76 -48.94 17.87
N VAL A 146 -4.15 -48.67 19.12
CA VAL A 146 -3.77 -47.46 19.85
C VAL A 146 -2.28 -47.45 20.19
N GLU A 147 -1.74 -48.57 20.67
CA GLU A 147 -0.31 -48.73 20.92
C GLU A 147 0.51 -48.48 19.64
N GLN A 148 0.07 -49.03 18.50
CA GLN A 148 0.69 -48.76 17.18
C GLN A 148 0.54 -47.29 16.76
N ALA A 149 -0.62 -46.66 17.02
CA ALA A 149 -0.84 -45.27 16.71
C ALA A 149 0.09 -44.34 17.53
N ILE A 150 0.34 -44.67 18.80
CA ILE A 150 1.28 -43.96 19.69
C ILE A 150 2.73 -44.14 19.21
N ALA A 151 3.12 -45.35 18.80
CA ALA A 151 4.44 -45.57 18.20
C ALA A 151 4.63 -44.72 16.92
N GLY A 152 3.64 -44.72 16.03
CA GLY A 152 3.65 -43.89 14.82
C GLY A 152 3.67 -42.39 15.11
N LEU A 153 3.06 -41.95 16.21
CA LEU A 153 3.13 -40.55 16.67
C LEU A 153 4.56 -40.17 17.06
N CYS A 154 5.24 -41.03 17.84
CA CYS A 154 6.64 -40.84 18.22
C CYS A 154 7.60 -40.85 17.02
N GLU A 155 7.35 -41.68 16.00
CA GLU A 155 8.14 -41.68 14.75
C GLU A 155 7.92 -40.40 13.93
N ARG A 156 6.68 -39.91 13.88
CA ARG A 156 6.32 -38.69 13.15
C ARG A 156 6.83 -37.42 13.83
N HIS A 157 6.82 -37.39 15.16
CA HIS A 157 7.18 -36.24 16.00
C HIS A 157 8.40 -36.54 16.88
N PRO A 158 9.63 -36.39 16.34
CA PRO A 158 10.88 -36.66 17.06
C PRO A 158 11.04 -35.91 18.38
N ALA A 159 10.36 -34.76 18.55
CA ALA A 159 10.32 -34.00 19.79
C ALA A 159 9.90 -34.87 21.00
N LEU A 160 8.96 -35.81 20.80
CA LEU A 160 8.50 -36.71 21.87
C LEU A 160 9.58 -37.71 22.34
N ASN A 161 10.65 -37.89 21.56
CA ASN A 161 11.79 -38.75 21.87
C ASN A 161 13.08 -37.93 22.09
N MET A 162 12.98 -36.65 22.47
CA MET A 162 14.17 -35.87 22.78
C MET A 162 14.79 -36.29 24.11
N ALA A 163 16.11 -36.14 24.21
CA ALA A 163 16.83 -36.28 25.47
C ALA A 163 17.58 -34.99 25.82
N PHE A 164 17.61 -34.64 27.10
CA PHE A 164 18.31 -33.45 27.61
C PHE A 164 19.46 -33.87 28.54
N ALA A 165 20.64 -33.30 28.33
CA ALA A 165 21.82 -33.59 29.13
C ALA A 165 22.66 -32.33 29.38
N LEU A 166 23.27 -32.26 30.55
CA LEU A 166 24.22 -31.21 30.91
C LEU A 166 25.63 -31.62 30.46
N HIS A 167 26.26 -30.85 29.57
CA HIS A 167 27.63 -31.05 29.11
C HIS A 167 28.47 -29.80 29.32
N ASP A 168 29.63 -29.91 29.96
CA ASP A 168 30.60 -28.83 30.17
C ASP A 168 29.98 -27.49 30.64
N THR A 169 28.99 -27.56 31.54
CA THR A 169 28.18 -26.46 32.14
C THR A 169 26.97 -25.95 31.35
N GLN A 170 26.69 -26.48 30.15
CA GLN A 170 25.57 -26.06 29.31
C GLN A 170 24.60 -27.23 29.06
N TRP A 171 23.30 -26.97 29.18
CA TRP A 171 22.28 -27.96 28.81
C TRP A 171 22.16 -28.05 27.29
N GLN A 172 22.07 -29.27 26.77
CA GLN A 172 21.88 -29.54 25.36
C GLN A 172 20.74 -30.54 25.16
N GLN A 173 20.14 -30.52 23.96
CA GLN A 173 19.07 -31.45 23.58
C GLN A 173 19.46 -32.24 22.32
N ARG A 174 18.94 -33.46 22.16
CA ARG A 174 19.15 -34.28 20.97
C ARG A 174 17.94 -35.17 20.69
N TYR A 175 17.76 -35.58 19.44
CA TYR A 175 16.80 -36.64 19.11
C TYR A 175 17.37 -38.01 19.47
N VAL A 176 16.51 -38.89 19.99
CA VAL A 176 16.85 -40.30 20.24
C VAL A 176 16.19 -41.16 19.15
N GLU A 177 16.98 -41.97 18.46
CA GLU A 177 16.45 -42.94 17.49
C GLU A 177 15.62 -44.02 18.20
N VAL A 178 14.38 -44.20 17.74
CA VAL A 178 13.53 -45.33 18.14
C VAL A 178 13.76 -46.46 17.14
N THR A 179 14.48 -47.51 17.54
CA THR A 179 14.65 -48.71 16.71
C THR A 179 13.86 -49.89 17.29
N ASN A 180 13.10 -50.60 16.43
CA ASN A 180 12.32 -51.81 16.78
C ASN A 180 13.17 -53.02 17.25
N LYS A 181 14.47 -52.85 17.51
CA LYS A 181 15.40 -53.94 17.87
C LYS A 181 15.78 -53.99 19.35
N ASP A 182 15.59 -52.91 20.11
CA ASP A 182 15.87 -52.88 21.55
C ASP A 182 14.59 -53.04 22.37
N ALA A 183 14.47 -54.18 23.06
CA ALA A 183 13.33 -54.47 23.95
C ALA A 183 13.18 -53.48 25.13
N ASN A 184 14.22 -52.69 25.44
CA ASN A 184 14.20 -51.61 26.44
C ASN A 184 13.69 -50.26 25.89
N ASN A 185 13.39 -50.20 24.59
CA ASN A 185 12.94 -49.01 23.85
C ASN A 185 11.60 -49.25 23.12
N ILE A 186 10.81 -50.22 23.59
CA ILE A 186 9.44 -50.48 23.13
C ILE A 186 8.58 -49.25 23.47
N ALA A 187 7.60 -48.95 22.60
CA ALA A 187 6.68 -47.81 22.65
C ALA A 187 6.37 -47.33 24.08
N PRO A 188 6.27 -46.02 24.32
CA PRO A 188 6.04 -45.45 25.66
C PRO A 188 4.61 -45.71 26.18
N PHE A 189 4.02 -46.88 25.90
CA PHE A 189 2.66 -47.28 26.17
C PHE A 189 2.61 -48.30 27.31
N PHE A 190 1.94 -47.94 28.39
CA PHE A 190 1.81 -48.76 29.59
C PHE A 190 0.33 -49.09 29.82
N CYS A 191 0.04 -50.27 30.38
CA CYS A 191 -1.32 -50.69 30.69
C CYS A 191 -1.44 -50.94 32.19
N VAL A 192 -2.43 -50.30 32.83
CA VAL A 192 -2.75 -50.47 34.25
C VAL A 192 -4.19 -50.91 34.36
N ASP A 193 -4.41 -52.09 34.95
CA ASP A 193 -5.75 -52.60 35.24
C ASP A 193 -6.22 -52.06 36.59
N VAL A 194 -7.21 -51.17 36.55
CA VAL A 194 -7.82 -50.56 37.74
C VAL A 194 -9.22 -51.12 38.01
N SER A 195 -9.70 -52.05 37.18
CA SER A 195 -11.06 -52.59 37.22
C SER A 195 -11.39 -53.39 38.48
N THR A 196 -10.36 -53.85 39.20
CA THR A 196 -10.49 -54.64 40.43
C THR A 196 -10.54 -53.79 41.70
N PHE A 197 -10.31 -52.48 41.61
CA PHE A 197 -10.34 -51.57 42.75
C PHE A 197 -11.77 -51.10 43.07
N ALA A 198 -12.07 -50.93 44.36
CA ALA A 198 -13.39 -50.48 44.81
C ALA A 198 -13.71 -49.03 44.40
N ASP A 199 -12.69 -48.17 44.34
CA ASP A 199 -12.76 -46.82 43.78
C ASP A 199 -11.79 -46.72 42.61
N VAL A 200 -12.34 -46.84 41.40
CA VAL A 200 -11.58 -46.81 40.15
C VAL A 200 -10.93 -45.44 39.94
N ASN A 201 -11.59 -44.34 40.31
CA ASN A 201 -11.04 -42.99 40.10
C ASN A 201 -9.85 -42.73 41.03
N GLN A 202 -9.94 -43.15 42.30
CA GLN A 202 -8.82 -43.05 43.22
C GLN A 202 -7.63 -43.92 42.77
N ALA A 203 -7.89 -45.12 42.24
CA ALA A 203 -6.85 -45.98 41.70
C ALA A 203 -6.19 -45.36 40.45
N ILE A 204 -6.98 -44.77 39.55
CA ILE A 204 -6.47 -44.01 38.39
C ILE A 204 -5.60 -42.83 38.87
N GLU A 205 -6.05 -42.07 39.87
CA GLU A 205 -5.31 -40.91 40.38
C GLU A 205 -3.93 -41.29 40.94
N LEU A 206 -3.86 -42.35 41.74
CA LEU A 206 -2.59 -42.86 42.29
C LEU A 206 -1.64 -43.31 41.18
N ALA A 207 -2.14 -44.15 40.26
CA ALA A 207 -1.33 -44.64 39.15
C ALA A 207 -0.92 -43.52 38.17
N ALA A 208 -1.77 -42.52 37.97
CA ALA A 208 -1.45 -41.33 37.19
C ALA A 208 -0.35 -40.49 37.88
N ASN A 209 -0.40 -40.31 39.20
CA ASN A 209 0.67 -39.62 39.94
C ASN A 209 2.02 -40.34 39.82
N ASP A 210 2.04 -41.67 39.93
CA ASP A 210 3.25 -42.47 39.72
C ASP A 210 3.77 -42.37 38.27
N ALA A 211 2.86 -42.36 37.29
CA ALA A 211 3.21 -42.19 35.89
C ALA A 211 3.79 -40.80 35.58
N GLN A 212 3.22 -39.74 36.17
CA GLN A 212 3.69 -38.36 36.06
C GLN A 212 5.08 -38.20 36.68
N ALA A 213 5.31 -38.76 37.87
CA ALA A 213 6.59 -38.66 38.58
C ALA A 213 7.73 -39.50 37.95
N SER A 214 7.42 -40.37 36.97
CA SER A 214 8.39 -41.25 36.32
C SER A 214 8.72 -40.86 34.88
N VAL A 215 8.31 -39.67 34.43
CA VAL A 215 8.85 -39.01 33.24
C VAL A 215 10.25 -38.49 33.57
N SER A 216 11.18 -38.54 32.61
CA SER A 216 12.57 -38.12 32.81
C SER A 216 13.10 -37.32 31.63
N PHE A 217 14.27 -36.70 31.78
CA PHE A 217 14.94 -35.99 30.69
C PHE A 217 15.41 -36.90 29.55
N GLU A 218 15.51 -38.22 29.78
CA GLU A 218 15.83 -39.20 28.72
C GLU A 218 14.59 -39.79 28.05
N LYS A 219 13.44 -39.78 28.75
CA LYS A 219 12.17 -40.34 28.30
C LYS A 219 11.04 -39.35 28.62
N PRO A 220 10.91 -38.27 27.82
CA PRO A 220 10.03 -37.16 28.14
C PRO A 220 8.57 -37.44 27.77
N PHE A 221 8.22 -38.57 27.15
CA PHE A 221 6.85 -38.89 26.75
C PHE A 221 6.40 -40.26 27.25
N LYS A 222 5.13 -40.34 27.68
CA LYS A 222 4.50 -41.55 28.22
C LYS A 222 3.00 -41.57 27.93
N ALA A 223 2.48 -42.73 27.57
CA ALA A 223 1.07 -43.03 27.39
C ALA A 223 0.67 -44.16 28.35
N VAL A 224 -0.43 -43.98 29.08
CA VAL A 224 -0.93 -44.96 30.05
C VAL A 224 -2.39 -45.28 29.76
N TRP A 225 -2.66 -46.53 29.44
CA TRP A 225 -3.98 -47.10 29.29
C TRP A 225 -4.50 -47.62 30.63
N PHE A 226 -5.60 -47.05 31.11
CA PHE A 226 -6.33 -47.50 32.29
C PHE A 226 -7.52 -48.37 31.87
N GLU A 227 -7.50 -49.64 32.24
CA GLU A 227 -8.64 -50.54 32.06
C GLU A 227 -9.58 -50.39 33.27
N ALA A 228 -10.75 -49.75 33.07
CA ALA A 228 -11.70 -49.43 34.12
C ALA A 228 -12.82 -50.47 34.30
N GLY A 229 -12.83 -51.52 33.47
CA GLY A 229 -13.81 -52.61 33.49
C GLY A 229 -15.07 -52.30 32.67
N ASN A 230 -15.88 -53.33 32.38
CA ASN A 230 -17.10 -53.25 31.54
C ASN A 230 -16.88 -52.63 30.14
N GLY A 231 -15.68 -52.76 29.58
CA GLY A 231 -15.33 -52.17 28.28
C GLY A 231 -15.07 -50.66 28.30
N VAL A 232 -14.95 -50.06 29.49
CA VAL A 232 -14.54 -48.67 29.70
C VAL A 232 -13.03 -48.61 29.89
N ALA A 233 -12.37 -47.71 29.16
CA ALA A 233 -10.95 -47.44 29.33
C ALA A 233 -10.66 -45.93 29.20
N HIS A 234 -9.55 -45.51 29.80
CA HIS A 234 -9.04 -44.15 29.68
C HIS A 234 -7.59 -44.18 29.19
N LEU A 235 -7.20 -43.19 28.40
CA LEU A 235 -5.83 -43.02 27.90
C LEU A 235 -5.24 -41.71 28.42
N LEU A 236 -4.22 -41.80 29.27
CA LEU A 236 -3.46 -40.67 29.76
C LEU A 236 -2.20 -40.49 28.92
N LEU A 237 -2.09 -39.35 28.25
CA LEU A 237 -0.87 -38.92 27.58
C LEU A 237 -0.14 -37.92 28.48
N ILE A 238 1.14 -38.17 28.73
CA ILE A 238 2.02 -37.37 29.57
C ILE A 238 3.25 -37.00 28.75
N ALA A 239 3.57 -35.70 28.73
CA ALA A 239 4.77 -35.21 28.08
C ALA A 239 5.46 -34.21 29.03
N HIS A 240 6.77 -34.31 29.17
CA HIS A 240 7.56 -33.29 29.82
C HIS A 240 7.37 -31.97 29.06
N HIS A 241 7.19 -30.86 29.78
CA HIS A 241 6.86 -29.59 29.13
C HIS A 241 7.99 -29.10 28.21
N LEU A 242 9.23 -29.57 28.40
CA LEU A 242 10.36 -29.31 27.50
C LEU A 242 10.14 -29.73 26.04
N VAL A 243 9.20 -30.64 25.78
CA VAL A 243 8.97 -31.21 24.44
C VAL A 243 7.57 -30.91 23.88
N VAL A 244 6.70 -30.24 24.64
CA VAL A 244 5.34 -29.89 24.20
C VAL A 244 4.89 -28.53 24.72
N ASP A 245 4.01 -27.89 23.97
CA ASP A 245 3.23 -26.73 24.39
C ASP A 245 1.73 -26.93 24.12
N GLY A 246 0.91 -25.93 24.45
CA GLY A 246 -0.54 -26.00 24.25
C GLY A 246 -0.96 -26.22 22.78
N VAL A 247 -0.16 -25.74 21.81
CA VAL A 247 -0.40 -25.96 20.38
C VAL A 247 -0.05 -27.41 20.00
N SER A 248 1.03 -27.95 20.56
CA SER A 248 1.49 -29.32 20.33
C SER A 248 0.44 -30.37 20.69
N TRP A 249 -0.32 -30.18 21.78
CA TRP A 249 -1.39 -31.13 22.14
C TRP A 249 -2.46 -31.27 21.07
N ARG A 250 -2.81 -30.19 20.38
CA ARG A 250 -3.79 -30.26 19.27
C ARG A 250 -3.24 -31.07 18.10
N ILE A 251 -1.97 -30.87 17.76
CA ILE A 251 -1.28 -31.63 16.70
C ILE A 251 -1.22 -33.12 17.08
N ILE A 252 -0.85 -33.41 18.32
CA ILE A 252 -0.75 -34.77 18.86
C ILE A 252 -2.10 -35.50 18.80
N LEU A 253 -3.18 -34.85 19.23
CA LEU A 253 -4.52 -35.45 19.26
C LEU A 253 -5.08 -35.67 17.84
N ASP A 254 -4.92 -34.69 16.95
CA ASP A 254 -5.33 -34.81 15.53
C ASP A 254 -4.59 -35.96 14.83
N ASP A 255 -3.26 -36.06 15.04
CA ASP A 255 -2.43 -37.09 14.43
C ASP A 255 -2.67 -38.46 15.07
N LEU A 256 -2.94 -38.54 16.37
CA LEU A 256 -3.35 -39.78 17.05
C LEU A 256 -4.65 -40.31 16.47
N GLN A 257 -5.68 -39.46 16.33
CA GLN A 257 -6.95 -39.85 15.74
C GLN A 257 -6.79 -40.28 14.29
N THR A 258 -6.03 -39.52 13.49
CA THR A 258 -5.79 -39.82 12.07
C THR A 258 -5.03 -41.15 11.91
N SER A 259 -3.98 -41.34 12.71
CA SER A 259 -3.16 -42.56 12.74
C SER A 259 -4.02 -43.77 13.10
N TYR A 260 -4.79 -43.67 14.19
CA TYR A 260 -5.70 -44.73 14.64
C TYR A 260 -6.74 -45.10 13.58
N VAL A 261 -7.42 -44.12 12.97
CA VAL A 261 -8.41 -44.37 11.90
C VAL A 261 -7.79 -45.06 10.70
N ASN A 262 -6.57 -44.69 10.32
CA ASN A 262 -5.85 -45.31 9.21
C ASN A 262 -5.45 -46.75 9.53
N ILE A 263 -4.95 -47.02 10.75
CA ILE A 263 -4.59 -48.36 11.23
C ILE A 263 -5.84 -49.24 11.25
N ALA A 264 -6.94 -48.79 11.86
CA ALA A 264 -8.20 -49.51 11.95
C ALA A 264 -8.79 -49.85 10.55
N LYS A 265 -8.71 -48.93 9.57
CA LYS A 265 -9.11 -49.19 8.18
C LYS A 265 -8.18 -50.17 7.47
N SER A 266 -6.88 -50.09 7.74
CA SER A 266 -5.88 -50.99 7.15
C SER A 266 -6.04 -52.42 7.68
N ALA A 267 -6.42 -52.60 8.94
CA ALA A 267 -6.72 -53.91 9.53
C ALA A 267 -7.94 -54.59 8.89
N GLN A 268 -8.85 -53.83 8.27
CA GLN A 268 -10.04 -54.32 7.55
C GLN A 268 -9.79 -54.60 6.05
N SER A 269 -8.67 -54.17 5.48
CA SER A 269 -8.33 -54.40 4.06
C SER A 269 -7.03 -55.19 3.95
N SER A 270 -6.99 -56.31 3.22
CA SER A 270 -5.80 -57.17 3.08
C SER A 270 -4.62 -56.54 2.29
N ARG A 271 -4.48 -55.21 2.28
CA ARG A 271 -3.36 -54.45 1.72
C ARG A 271 -2.54 -53.85 2.85
N THR A 272 -1.50 -54.56 3.27
CA THR A 272 -0.41 -54.04 4.11
C THR A 272 0.52 -53.20 3.24
N ASN A 273 0.30 -51.90 3.16
CA ASN A 273 1.33 -50.94 2.74
C ASN A 273 0.96 -49.56 3.29
N MET A 274 1.31 -49.31 4.55
CA MET A 274 1.52 -47.95 5.02
C MET A 274 2.91 -47.52 4.56
N SER A 275 3.02 -46.43 3.80
CA SER A 275 4.28 -45.71 3.72
C SER A 275 4.59 -45.13 5.10
N PRO A 276 5.83 -45.26 5.62
CA PRO A 276 6.20 -44.65 6.89
C PRO A 276 6.00 -43.13 6.79
N ALA A 277 5.48 -42.54 7.87
CA ALA A 277 5.40 -41.09 7.98
C ALA A 277 6.82 -40.52 7.91
N ILE A 278 7.05 -39.49 7.09
CA ILE A 278 8.33 -38.77 7.08
C ILE A 278 8.43 -38.05 8.43
N PRO A 279 9.50 -38.27 9.22
CA PRO A 279 9.68 -37.58 10.50
C PRO A 279 9.79 -36.07 10.32
N ASP A 280 9.15 -35.30 11.20
CA ASP A 280 9.20 -33.84 11.16
C ASP A 280 10.48 -33.31 11.84
N ALA A 281 11.45 -32.87 11.06
CA ALA A 281 12.67 -32.22 11.55
C ALA A 281 12.48 -30.72 11.90
N GLY A 282 11.26 -30.18 11.78
CA GLY A 282 10.96 -28.75 11.87
C GLY A 282 11.41 -28.07 13.17
N PHE A 283 11.40 -28.78 14.31
CA PHE A 283 11.76 -28.20 15.61
C PHE A 283 13.23 -27.79 15.66
N LYS A 284 14.13 -28.68 15.22
CA LYS A 284 15.57 -28.37 15.14
C LYS A 284 15.85 -27.28 14.10
N VAL A 285 15.19 -27.34 12.93
CA VAL A 285 15.37 -26.32 11.90
C VAL A 285 14.97 -24.93 12.42
N TRP A 286 13.94 -24.86 13.27
CA TRP A 286 13.56 -23.63 13.96
C TRP A 286 14.61 -23.16 14.96
N VAL A 287 15.16 -24.05 15.80
CA VAL A 287 16.28 -23.74 16.71
C VAL A 287 17.46 -23.14 15.94
N ASP A 288 17.88 -23.80 14.86
CA ASP A 288 19.00 -23.36 14.04
C ASP A 288 18.71 -21.99 13.39
N THR A 289 17.46 -21.77 12.95
CA THR A 289 17.02 -20.50 12.36
C THR A 289 17.07 -19.35 13.38
N LEU A 290 16.61 -19.60 14.60
CA LEU A 290 16.66 -18.61 15.69
C LEU A 290 18.09 -18.28 16.09
N LEU A 291 18.95 -19.29 16.19
CA LEU A 291 20.36 -19.10 16.51
C LEU A 291 21.08 -18.30 15.41
N ALA A 292 20.81 -18.60 14.14
CA ALA A 292 21.35 -17.82 13.03
C ALA A 292 20.87 -16.36 13.08
N ALA A 293 19.58 -16.13 13.36
CA ALA A 293 19.01 -14.79 13.48
C ALA A 293 19.62 -13.99 14.66
N SER A 294 19.89 -14.67 15.79
CA SER A 294 20.54 -14.04 16.95
C SER A 294 21.98 -13.62 16.64
N THR A 295 22.75 -14.47 15.94
CA THR A 295 24.14 -14.16 15.54
C THR A 295 24.26 -13.06 14.50
N ASN A 296 23.24 -12.84 13.67
CA ASN A 296 23.20 -11.81 12.63
C ASN A 296 22.62 -10.47 13.12
N SER A 297 22.55 -10.25 14.44
CA SER A 297 22.01 -9.02 15.06
C SER A 297 20.59 -8.67 14.61
N THR A 298 19.78 -9.66 14.21
CA THR A 298 18.39 -9.43 13.73
C THR A 298 17.52 -8.80 14.83
N PHE A 299 17.74 -9.19 16.08
CA PHE A 299 16.98 -8.71 17.24
C PHE A 299 17.66 -7.57 18.00
N SER A 300 18.90 -7.18 17.65
CA SER A 300 19.69 -6.21 18.42
C SER A 300 19.01 -4.83 18.51
N ALA A 301 18.25 -4.45 17.48
CA ALA A 301 17.47 -3.21 17.46
C ALA A 301 16.33 -3.18 18.51
N GLU A 302 15.95 -4.33 19.07
CA GLU A 302 14.89 -4.41 20.09
C GLU A 302 15.41 -4.25 21.53
N LEU A 303 16.73 -4.30 21.75
CA LEU A 303 17.30 -4.32 23.10
C LEU A 303 16.90 -3.08 23.92
N ASP A 304 16.92 -1.89 23.31
CA ASP A 304 16.53 -0.63 23.96
C ASP A 304 15.04 -0.63 24.37
N TYR A 305 14.18 -1.24 23.54
CA TYR A 305 12.77 -1.41 23.86
C TYR A 305 12.62 -2.32 25.11
N TRP A 306 13.26 -3.49 25.12
CA TRP A 306 13.15 -4.44 26.23
C TRP A 306 13.75 -3.91 27.54
N LEU A 307 14.84 -3.13 27.46
CA LEU A 307 15.42 -2.43 28.60
C LEU A 307 14.45 -1.39 29.19
N THR A 308 13.72 -0.68 28.33
CA THR A 308 12.71 0.30 28.74
C THR A 308 11.51 -0.38 29.43
N VAL A 309 11.00 -1.47 28.85
CA VAL A 309 9.87 -2.23 29.40
C VAL A 309 10.21 -2.82 30.76
N THR A 310 11.38 -3.45 30.91
CA THR A 310 11.75 -4.10 32.17
C THR A 310 12.20 -3.10 33.23
N GLY A 311 13.07 -2.15 32.89
CA GLY A 311 13.59 -1.15 33.83
C GLY A 311 14.33 -1.75 35.03
N LYS A 312 14.99 -0.90 35.83
CA LYS A 312 15.76 -1.35 37.02
C LYS A 312 14.95 -1.37 38.32
N ASN A 313 13.83 -0.63 38.39
CA ASN A 313 13.02 -0.54 39.60
C ASN A 313 11.99 -1.68 39.61
N GLN A 314 12.19 -2.65 40.50
CA GLN A 314 11.26 -3.76 40.67
C GLN A 314 9.95 -3.26 41.33
N GLN A 315 8.87 -3.27 40.56
CA GLN A 315 7.52 -3.12 41.10
C GLN A 315 7.19 -4.36 41.92
N ARG A 316 6.78 -4.16 43.17
CA ARG A 316 6.48 -5.26 44.07
C ARG A 316 5.01 -5.22 44.49
N LEU A 317 4.30 -6.31 44.22
CA LEU A 317 2.94 -6.53 44.66
C LEU A 317 2.88 -6.60 46.21
N PRO A 318 1.77 -6.19 46.83
CA PRO A 318 1.56 -6.34 48.26
C PRO A 318 1.55 -7.83 48.62
N GLY A 319 2.32 -8.20 49.63
CA GLY A 319 2.37 -9.59 50.08
C GLY A 319 3.60 -9.89 50.92
N ASN A 320 3.58 -11.05 51.59
CA ASN A 320 4.69 -11.54 52.39
C ASN A 320 5.81 -12.08 51.50
N ALA A 321 6.92 -11.33 51.35
CA ALA A 321 8.10 -11.78 50.58
C ALA A 321 8.70 -13.10 51.03
N GLN A 322 8.50 -13.45 52.31
CA GLN A 322 9.12 -14.62 52.92
C GLN A 322 8.20 -15.85 52.86
N GLY A 323 7.00 -15.74 52.30
CA GLY A 323 6.08 -16.87 52.13
C GLY A 323 6.51 -17.78 50.98
N ASP A 324 6.27 -19.08 51.11
CA ASP A 324 6.64 -20.02 50.05
C ASP A 324 5.71 -19.86 48.84
N ASN A 325 6.30 -19.70 47.66
CA ASN A 325 5.59 -19.66 46.37
C ASN A 325 5.65 -21.02 45.66
N THR A 326 5.18 -22.09 46.27
CA THR A 326 5.20 -23.44 45.68
C THR A 326 3.82 -23.84 45.14
N LEU A 327 3.75 -24.95 44.41
CA LEU A 327 2.46 -25.52 44.03
C LEU A 327 1.67 -26.09 45.22
N ALA A 328 2.36 -26.50 46.29
CA ALA A 328 1.74 -26.93 47.55
C ALA A 328 1.00 -25.78 48.24
N SER A 329 1.57 -24.57 48.22
CA SER A 329 0.93 -23.38 48.81
C SER A 329 -0.10 -22.71 47.88
N ARG A 330 -0.36 -23.28 46.70
CA ARG A 330 -1.28 -22.70 45.71
C ARG A 330 -2.74 -22.79 46.15
N LYS A 331 -3.41 -21.64 46.17
CA LYS A 331 -4.87 -21.51 46.15
C LYS A 331 -5.35 -20.93 44.81
N ARG A 332 -6.65 -21.04 44.57
CA ARG A 332 -7.33 -20.48 43.38
C ARG A 332 -8.60 -19.77 43.83
N VAL A 333 -8.81 -18.56 43.30
CA VAL A 333 -10.10 -17.86 43.34
C VAL A 333 -10.57 -17.70 41.89
N SER A 334 -11.88 -17.85 41.65
CA SER A 334 -12.48 -17.73 40.32
C SER A 334 -13.75 -16.90 40.37
N LEU A 335 -14.00 -16.13 39.30
CA LEU A 335 -15.28 -15.48 39.01
C LEU A 335 -15.71 -15.81 37.58
N GLU A 336 -17.01 -15.74 37.34
CA GLU A 336 -17.62 -15.93 36.03
C GLU A 336 -18.37 -14.66 35.64
N LEU A 337 -18.13 -14.20 34.42
CA LEU A 337 -18.83 -13.06 33.85
C LEU A 337 -20.21 -13.48 33.35
N ASP A 338 -21.17 -12.57 33.41
CA ASP A 338 -22.50 -12.80 32.86
C ASP A 338 -22.45 -13.15 31.36
N ALA A 339 -23.37 -14.01 30.90
CA ALA A 339 -23.38 -14.48 29.52
C ALA A 339 -23.60 -13.34 28.51
N ASP A 340 -24.47 -12.37 28.83
CA ASP A 340 -24.78 -11.26 27.94
C ASP A 340 -23.57 -10.31 27.83
N ILE A 341 -22.91 -10.03 28.96
CA ILE A 341 -21.69 -9.21 28.99
C ILE A 341 -20.55 -9.92 28.25
N THR A 342 -20.45 -11.25 28.39
CA THR A 342 -19.46 -12.05 27.67
C THR A 342 -19.70 -12.01 26.15
N GLU A 343 -20.94 -12.09 25.69
CA GLU A 343 -21.28 -11.95 24.27
C GLU A 343 -20.86 -10.57 23.72
N GLN A 344 -21.11 -9.51 24.48
CA GLN A 344 -20.70 -8.15 24.11
C GLN A 344 -19.17 -8.00 24.02
N LEU A 345 -18.42 -8.60 24.95
CA LEU A 345 -16.95 -8.65 24.90
C LEU A 345 -16.43 -9.32 23.62
N LEU A 346 -17.11 -10.36 23.15
CA LEU A 346 -16.69 -11.14 21.97
C LEU A 346 -17.13 -10.53 20.63
N SER A 347 -18.12 -9.65 20.64
CA SER A 347 -18.76 -9.16 19.41
C SER A 347 -18.66 -7.65 19.25
N SER A 348 -19.37 -6.89 20.08
CA SER A 348 -19.51 -5.45 19.92
C SER A 348 -18.33 -4.66 20.49
N ALA A 349 -17.75 -5.07 21.61
CA ALA A 349 -16.69 -4.30 22.26
C ALA A 349 -15.41 -4.14 21.41
N PRO A 350 -14.92 -5.18 20.68
CA PRO A 350 -13.78 -5.06 19.78
C PRO A 350 -13.95 -4.03 18.65
N GLN A 351 -15.20 -3.81 18.19
CA GLN A 351 -15.50 -2.96 17.03
C GLN A 351 -15.33 -1.46 17.32
N ALA A 352 -15.53 -1.03 18.58
CA ALA A 352 -15.51 0.37 18.96
C ALA A 352 -14.13 1.02 18.77
N TYR A 353 -13.07 0.29 19.14
CA TYR A 353 -11.68 0.78 19.11
C TYR A 353 -10.75 -0.08 18.24
N ARG A 354 -11.30 -1.01 17.45
CA ARG A 354 -10.55 -2.01 16.65
C ARG A 354 -9.56 -2.80 17.52
N THR A 355 -10.02 -3.20 18.69
CA THR A 355 -9.24 -3.94 19.66
C THR A 355 -9.31 -5.43 19.40
N GLN A 356 -8.32 -6.17 19.88
CA GLN A 356 -8.40 -7.60 20.13
C GLN A 356 -8.96 -7.84 21.54
N ILE A 357 -9.47 -9.05 21.80
CA ILE A 357 -9.98 -9.43 23.13
C ILE A 357 -8.91 -9.20 24.21
N ASN A 358 -7.65 -9.56 23.94
CA ASN A 358 -6.54 -9.34 24.87
C ASN A 358 -6.32 -7.87 25.20
N ASP A 359 -6.54 -6.95 24.25
CA ASP A 359 -6.39 -5.51 24.50
C ASP A 359 -7.41 -5.06 25.56
N VAL A 360 -8.67 -5.50 25.46
CA VAL A 360 -9.73 -5.17 26.43
C VAL A 360 -9.48 -5.84 27.78
N LEU A 361 -9.08 -7.11 27.78
CA LEU A 361 -8.82 -7.85 29.02
C LEU A 361 -7.62 -7.31 29.80
N LEU A 362 -6.56 -6.88 29.12
CA LEU A 362 -5.38 -6.26 29.75
C LEU A 362 -5.64 -4.80 30.13
N ALA A 363 -6.43 -4.07 29.34
CA ALA A 363 -6.91 -2.74 29.72
C ALA A 363 -7.68 -2.80 31.03
N ALA A 364 -8.58 -3.78 31.21
CA ALA A 364 -9.29 -3.97 32.47
C ALA A 364 -8.37 -4.36 33.64
N LEU A 365 -7.31 -5.12 33.37
CA LEU A 365 -6.38 -5.61 34.40
C LEU A 365 -5.48 -4.50 34.92
N THR A 366 -5.18 -3.52 34.07
CA THR A 366 -4.20 -2.46 34.37
C THR A 366 -4.62 -1.61 35.57
N PRO A 367 -5.83 -0.99 35.63
CA PRO A 367 -6.27 -0.25 36.80
C PRO A 367 -6.37 -1.12 38.06
N ALA A 368 -6.83 -2.36 37.93
CA ALA A 368 -6.96 -3.28 39.06
C ALA A 368 -5.61 -3.62 39.69
N LEU A 369 -4.58 -3.91 38.88
CA LEU A 369 -3.22 -4.13 39.37
C LEU A 369 -2.55 -2.86 39.88
N CYS A 370 -2.81 -1.70 39.27
CA CYS A 370 -2.29 -0.41 39.73
C CYS A 370 -2.87 -0.05 41.10
N ALA A 371 -4.18 -0.19 41.29
CA ALA A 371 -4.85 0.00 42.57
C ALA A 371 -4.36 -1.00 43.63
N PHE A 372 -4.14 -2.26 43.24
CA PHE A 372 -3.63 -3.29 44.14
C PHE A 372 -2.18 -3.02 44.56
N SER A 373 -1.32 -2.61 43.64
CA SER A 373 0.12 -2.43 43.88
C SER A 373 0.53 -1.05 44.38
N GLY A 374 -0.31 -0.04 44.17
CA GLY A 374 -0.01 1.36 44.49
C GLY A 374 0.92 2.05 43.49
N TYR A 375 1.18 1.44 42.32
CA TYR A 375 1.94 2.04 41.21
C TYR A 375 0.99 2.49 40.10
N ASP A 376 1.42 3.46 39.28
CA ASP A 376 0.66 3.94 38.12
C ASP A 376 0.83 3.05 36.86
N GLU A 377 1.67 2.02 36.96
CA GLU A 377 1.97 1.08 35.89
C GLU A 377 1.96 -0.36 36.43
N ALA A 378 1.60 -1.32 35.59
CA ALA A 378 1.64 -2.74 35.88
C ALA A 378 2.58 -3.48 34.92
N LEU A 379 3.57 -4.18 35.48
CA LEU A 379 4.44 -5.09 34.73
C LEU A 379 3.86 -6.52 34.72
N VAL A 380 3.43 -6.98 33.55
CA VAL A 380 2.75 -8.27 33.33
C VAL A 380 3.56 -9.13 32.37
N GLU A 381 3.65 -10.42 32.64
CA GLU A 381 4.21 -11.41 31.72
C GLU A 381 3.12 -11.96 30.80
N LEU A 382 3.38 -11.94 29.50
CA LEU A 382 2.54 -12.55 28.48
C LEU A 382 3.23 -13.75 27.84
N GLU A 383 2.39 -14.67 27.33
CA GLU A 383 2.83 -15.83 26.56
C GLU A 383 2.42 -15.69 25.09
N GLY A 384 3.42 -15.72 24.20
CA GLY A 384 3.23 -15.87 22.77
C GLY A 384 3.40 -17.34 22.34
N HIS A 385 2.88 -17.70 21.17
CA HIS A 385 3.01 -19.07 20.66
C HIS A 385 4.42 -19.41 20.15
N GLY A 386 5.27 -18.39 19.95
CA GLY A 386 6.66 -18.46 19.49
C GLY A 386 6.90 -19.22 18.18
N ARG A 387 5.91 -19.18 17.29
CA ARG A 387 5.92 -19.76 15.93
C ARG A 387 5.89 -18.64 14.89
N GLU A 388 6.75 -17.64 15.09
CA GLU A 388 6.83 -16.46 14.22
C GLU A 388 7.45 -16.82 12.86
N THR A 389 7.16 -16.00 11.85
CA THR A 389 7.72 -16.21 10.50
C THR A 389 9.02 -15.43 10.35
N LEU A 390 10.15 -16.06 10.66
CA LEU A 390 11.50 -15.52 10.38
C LEU A 390 12.01 -15.90 8.99
N ASN A 391 11.50 -16.99 8.43
CA ASN A 391 11.83 -17.49 7.10
C ASN A 391 10.56 -18.03 6.43
N GLU A 392 10.10 -17.41 5.35
CA GLU A 392 8.87 -17.79 4.64
C GLU A 392 8.90 -19.22 4.07
N ALA A 393 10.10 -19.79 3.90
CA ALA A 393 10.28 -21.15 3.42
C ALA A 393 10.12 -22.21 4.53
N LEU A 394 10.21 -21.82 5.81
CA LEU A 394 10.08 -22.72 6.96
C LEU A 394 8.66 -22.68 7.51
N ASP A 395 8.07 -23.86 7.75
CA ASP A 395 6.71 -23.98 8.24
C ASP A 395 6.66 -24.96 9.41
N ILE A 396 6.48 -24.40 10.61
CA ILE A 396 6.42 -25.13 11.89
C ILE A 396 5.00 -25.22 12.46
N SER A 397 3.98 -24.94 11.66
CA SER A 397 2.58 -24.93 12.10
C SER A 397 2.03 -26.32 12.49
N GLN A 398 2.73 -27.39 12.10
CA GLN A 398 2.40 -28.78 12.41
C GLN A 398 3.52 -29.49 13.18
N THR A 399 4.45 -28.73 13.74
CA THR A 399 5.61 -29.25 14.47
C THR A 399 5.33 -29.26 15.97
N VAL A 400 5.57 -30.42 16.58
CA VAL A 400 5.50 -30.63 18.04
C VAL A 400 6.81 -30.15 18.69
N GLY A 401 6.69 -29.43 19.81
CA GLY A 401 7.80 -28.89 20.57
C GLY A 401 7.36 -27.79 21.54
N TRP A 402 8.26 -27.34 22.42
CA TRP A 402 7.98 -26.19 23.28
C TRP A 402 8.45 -24.90 22.63
N PHE A 403 7.56 -24.22 21.90
CA PHE A 403 7.91 -23.01 21.14
C PHE A 403 7.55 -21.71 21.87
N THR A 404 6.78 -21.77 22.95
CA THR A 404 6.26 -20.60 23.68
C THR A 404 7.30 -19.49 23.79
N SER A 405 6.92 -18.25 23.48
CA SER A 405 7.71 -17.05 23.80
C SER A 405 7.17 -16.42 25.08
N LEU A 406 8.05 -16.03 25.98
CA LEU A 406 7.68 -15.44 27.27
C LEU A 406 8.30 -14.06 27.34
N TYR A 407 7.49 -13.04 27.57
CA TYR A 407 7.98 -11.66 27.51
C TYR A 407 7.19 -10.74 28.45
N PRO A 408 7.85 -9.70 29.00
CA PRO A 408 7.21 -8.70 29.83
C PRO A 408 6.50 -7.65 28.98
N VAL A 409 5.40 -7.10 29.51
CA VAL A 409 4.70 -5.92 28.99
C VAL A 409 4.45 -4.97 30.16
N ARG A 410 4.77 -3.69 29.97
CA ARG A 410 4.53 -2.63 30.95
C ARG A 410 3.32 -1.84 30.51
N LEU A 411 2.23 -1.94 31.27
CA LEU A 411 0.96 -1.28 30.99
C LEU A 411 0.80 -0.06 31.90
N THR A 412 0.45 1.08 31.33
CA THR A 412 0.26 2.34 32.07
C THR A 412 -1.23 2.58 32.30
N ASN A 413 -1.58 3.03 33.51
CA ASN A 413 -2.95 3.40 33.82
C ASN A 413 -3.31 4.77 33.23
N HIS A 414 -4.59 5.00 32.94
CA HIS A 414 -5.10 6.25 32.37
C HIS A 414 -6.37 6.71 33.09
N ASP A 415 -6.63 8.03 33.07
CA ASP A 415 -7.74 8.65 33.81
C ASP A 415 -9.13 8.29 33.26
N ASN A 416 -9.23 7.94 31.96
CA ASN A 416 -10.48 7.57 31.32
C ASN A 416 -10.36 6.26 30.52
N LEU A 417 -11.50 5.62 30.30
CA LEU A 417 -11.59 4.29 29.68
C LEU A 417 -11.14 4.27 28.21
N ALA A 418 -11.39 5.34 27.46
CA ALA A 418 -10.99 5.45 26.06
C ALA A 418 -9.47 5.51 25.93
N ASP A 419 -8.81 6.37 26.70
CA ASP A 419 -7.35 6.51 26.71
C ASP A 419 -6.67 5.26 27.27
N LEU A 420 -7.29 4.60 28.27
CA LEU A 420 -6.82 3.30 28.77
C LEU A 420 -6.81 2.23 27.68
N LEU A 421 -7.90 2.09 26.92
CA LEU A 421 -7.99 1.13 25.81
C LEU A 421 -6.99 1.45 24.71
N LYS A 422 -6.92 2.72 24.29
CA LYS A 422 -5.98 3.18 23.26
C LYS A 422 -4.53 2.95 23.69
N GLY A 423 -4.19 3.31 24.92
CA GLY A 423 -2.86 3.16 25.51
C GLY A 423 -2.43 1.69 25.56
N VAL A 424 -3.25 0.82 26.16
CA VAL A 424 -2.95 -0.62 26.23
C VAL A 424 -2.84 -1.24 24.83
N LYS A 425 -3.76 -0.91 23.91
CA LYS A 425 -3.69 -1.37 22.52
C LYS A 425 -2.36 -0.97 21.87
N GLU A 426 -1.97 0.30 21.95
CA GLU A 426 -0.72 0.77 21.35
C GLU A 426 0.51 0.13 22.02
N THR A 427 0.52 -0.04 23.34
CA THR A 427 1.59 -0.77 24.03
C THR A 427 1.73 -2.20 23.50
N LEU A 428 0.61 -2.91 23.31
CA LEU A 428 0.61 -4.27 22.78
C LEU A 428 1.04 -4.33 21.32
N ARG A 429 0.71 -3.33 20.50
CA ARG A 429 1.13 -3.25 19.09
C ARG A 429 2.60 -2.83 18.92
N GLN A 430 3.19 -2.17 19.92
CA GLN A 430 4.62 -1.83 19.94
C GLN A 430 5.52 -3.02 20.31
N VAL A 431 4.96 -4.13 20.81
CA VAL A 431 5.73 -5.33 21.15
C VAL A 431 6.38 -5.90 19.87
N PRO A 432 7.72 -5.88 19.75
CA PRO A 432 8.37 -6.33 18.54
C PRO A 432 8.30 -7.85 18.42
N ASN A 433 8.06 -8.35 17.21
CA ASN A 433 8.04 -9.77 16.87
C ASN A 433 7.21 -10.65 17.84
N ASN A 434 6.08 -10.13 18.33
CA ASN A 434 5.21 -10.81 19.31
C ASN A 434 5.98 -11.34 20.54
N GLY A 435 7.02 -10.59 20.96
CA GLY A 435 7.84 -10.86 22.13
C GLY A 435 8.86 -11.98 21.99
N LEU A 436 9.02 -12.57 20.79
CA LEU A 436 10.04 -13.59 20.54
C LEU A 436 11.46 -13.08 20.83
N GLY A 437 11.75 -11.83 20.47
CA GLY A 437 13.09 -11.24 20.61
C GLY A 437 13.57 -11.09 22.05
N TYR A 438 12.67 -10.91 23.03
CA TYR A 438 13.06 -10.82 24.45
C TYR A 438 13.82 -12.06 24.91
N GLY A 439 13.28 -13.25 24.65
CA GLY A 439 13.92 -14.51 25.01
C GLY A 439 15.19 -14.76 24.22
N VAL A 440 15.21 -14.42 22.92
CA VAL A 440 16.40 -14.57 22.07
C VAL A 440 17.55 -13.70 22.58
N LEU A 441 17.29 -12.43 22.85
CA LEU A 441 18.31 -11.50 23.39
C LEU A 441 18.80 -11.96 24.76
N ARG A 442 17.89 -12.31 25.67
CA ARG A 442 18.29 -12.68 27.05
C ARG A 442 19.11 -13.96 27.12
N TYR A 443 18.77 -14.98 26.32
CA TYR A 443 19.31 -16.33 26.48
C TYR A 443 20.27 -16.78 25.37
N LEU A 444 20.22 -16.17 24.19
CA LEU A 444 21.00 -16.59 23.02
C LEU A 444 22.01 -15.53 22.53
N THR A 445 22.10 -14.37 23.20
CA THR A 445 23.10 -13.33 22.88
C THR A 445 23.82 -12.83 24.13
N ASP A 446 25.06 -12.39 23.98
CA ASP A 446 25.85 -11.83 25.08
C ASP A 446 25.38 -10.42 25.47
N GLU A 447 24.97 -9.62 24.48
CA GLU A 447 24.51 -8.23 24.69
C GLU A 447 23.21 -8.14 25.50
N GLY A 448 22.34 -9.14 25.41
CA GLY A 448 21.05 -9.16 26.11
C GLY A 448 21.10 -9.72 27.53
N GLN A 449 22.25 -10.21 28.01
CA GLN A 449 22.38 -10.74 29.38
C GLN A 449 22.02 -9.71 30.46
N VAL A 450 22.19 -8.41 30.16
CA VAL A 450 21.76 -7.30 31.04
C VAL A 450 20.25 -7.34 31.37
N LEU A 451 19.42 -7.98 30.54
CA LEU A 451 17.99 -8.14 30.79
C LEU A 451 17.69 -9.07 31.99
N ALA A 452 18.65 -9.91 32.39
CA ALA A 452 18.51 -10.79 33.55
C ALA A 452 18.54 -10.01 34.88
N ASP A 453 19.21 -8.86 34.92
CA ASP A 453 19.35 -8.02 36.12
C ASP A 453 18.18 -7.04 36.33
N ASN A 454 17.28 -6.94 35.34
CA ASN A 454 16.15 -6.00 35.37
C ASN A 454 14.91 -6.57 36.08
N ALA A 455 13.90 -5.73 36.31
CA ALA A 455 12.68 -6.17 36.96
C ALA A 455 11.97 -7.27 36.16
N TYR A 456 11.58 -8.33 36.86
CA TYR A 456 10.80 -9.43 36.31
C TYR A 456 9.32 -9.32 36.75
N PRO A 457 8.34 -9.58 35.87
CA PRO A 457 6.92 -9.52 36.22
C PRO A 457 6.55 -10.45 37.38
N GLN A 458 5.67 -9.99 38.28
CA GLN A 458 5.10 -10.82 39.35
C GLN A 458 3.70 -11.34 39.02
N VAL A 459 3.18 -11.01 37.83
CA VAL A 459 1.88 -11.44 37.32
C VAL A 459 2.09 -12.09 35.96
N THR A 460 1.56 -13.30 35.77
CA THR A 460 1.39 -13.90 34.45
C THR A 460 -0.08 -13.76 34.03
N PHE A 461 -0.31 -13.37 32.78
CA PHE A 461 -1.66 -13.24 32.23
C PHE A 461 -1.82 -14.14 31.00
N ASN A 462 -2.79 -15.05 31.07
CA ASN A 462 -3.08 -16.04 30.04
C ASN A 462 -4.56 -16.01 29.65
N TYR A 463 -4.84 -15.78 28.36
CA TYR A 463 -6.15 -16.00 27.75
C TYR A 463 -6.11 -17.25 26.87
N LEU A 464 -6.83 -18.29 27.29
CA LEU A 464 -6.80 -19.63 26.69
C LEU A 464 -7.80 -19.82 25.55
N GLY A 465 -8.58 -18.78 25.22
CA GLY A 465 -9.61 -18.84 24.19
C GLY A 465 -10.80 -19.74 24.54
N GLN A 466 -11.43 -20.30 23.51
CA GLN A 466 -12.61 -21.18 23.64
C GLN A 466 -12.22 -22.64 23.77
N PHE A 467 -12.30 -23.18 25.00
CA PHE A 467 -11.87 -24.55 25.30
C PHE A 467 -12.93 -25.61 24.92
N ASP A 468 -14.23 -25.28 24.95
CA ASP A 468 -15.32 -26.24 24.75
C ASP A 468 -15.54 -26.67 23.28
N GLN A 469 -14.85 -26.05 22.32
CA GLN A 469 -15.17 -26.24 20.89
C GLN A 469 -14.37 -27.34 20.18
N SER A 470 -13.28 -27.83 20.74
CA SER A 470 -12.36 -28.73 20.03
C SER A 470 -12.60 -30.23 20.26
N VAL A 471 -13.66 -30.64 20.97
CA VAL A 471 -13.75 -32.05 21.46
C VAL A 471 -15.10 -32.75 21.18
N ASN A 472 -16.10 -32.08 20.61
CA ASN A 472 -17.43 -32.67 20.43
C ASN A 472 -17.86 -32.79 18.96
N GLN A 473 -17.47 -33.91 18.31
CA GLN A 473 -18.20 -34.50 17.19
C GLN A 473 -18.33 -36.02 17.39
N ASP A 474 -19.38 -36.62 16.83
CA ASP A 474 -19.85 -37.98 17.12
C ASP A 474 -18.74 -39.07 17.04
N ASN A 475 -18.64 -39.92 18.08
CA ASN A 475 -17.75 -41.09 18.21
C ASN A 475 -16.21 -40.87 18.15
N SER A 476 -15.70 -39.66 18.37
CA SER A 476 -14.25 -39.36 18.45
C SER A 476 -13.65 -39.51 19.86
N TRP A 477 -12.32 -39.48 19.96
CA TRP A 477 -11.58 -39.36 21.23
C TRP A 477 -12.03 -38.09 21.98
N GLN A 478 -12.45 -38.21 23.24
CA GLN A 478 -12.91 -37.08 24.06
C GLN A 478 -12.03 -36.88 25.29
N VAL A 479 -11.93 -35.66 25.80
CA VAL A 479 -11.21 -35.37 27.05
C VAL A 479 -12.01 -35.93 28.22
N SER A 480 -11.38 -36.82 28.98
CA SER A 480 -12.01 -37.49 30.12
C SER A 480 -12.08 -36.59 31.35
N LYS A 481 -13.06 -36.87 32.21
CA LYS A 481 -13.14 -36.34 33.57
C LYS A 481 -12.36 -37.16 34.60
N ALA A 482 -11.76 -38.30 34.21
CA ALA A 482 -10.96 -39.12 35.10
C ALA A 482 -9.71 -38.36 35.61
N PRO A 483 -9.24 -38.62 36.84
CA PRO A 483 -8.07 -37.93 37.40
C PRO A 483 -6.81 -38.14 36.56
N LYS A 484 -6.04 -37.08 36.27
CA LYS A 484 -4.80 -37.15 35.48
C LYS A 484 -3.50 -37.03 36.31
N GLY A 485 -3.64 -37.03 37.64
CA GLY A 485 -2.55 -36.79 38.58
C GLY A 485 -2.04 -35.34 38.56
N HIS A 486 -1.00 -35.08 39.36
CA HIS A 486 -0.30 -33.81 39.40
C HIS A 486 0.73 -33.72 38.27
N GLU A 487 0.52 -32.77 37.37
CA GLU A 487 1.44 -32.51 36.23
C GLU A 487 2.81 -32.00 36.68
N ARG A 488 2.88 -31.38 37.86
CA ARG A 488 4.10 -30.83 38.42
C ARG A 488 4.25 -31.25 39.89
N SER A 489 5.49 -31.41 40.35
CA SER A 489 5.78 -31.65 41.77
C SER A 489 5.17 -30.53 42.63
N LEU A 490 4.54 -30.91 43.75
CA LEU A 490 3.98 -29.93 44.70
C LEU A 490 5.06 -29.02 45.32
N LEU A 491 6.31 -29.47 45.34
CA LEU A 491 7.46 -28.69 45.81
C LEU A 491 7.97 -27.69 44.77
N SER A 492 7.56 -27.82 43.51
CA SER A 492 8.02 -26.91 42.46
C SER A 492 7.56 -25.49 42.74
N LYS A 493 8.51 -24.55 42.63
CA LYS A 493 8.21 -23.13 42.72
C LYS A 493 7.29 -22.69 41.58
N ARG A 494 6.33 -21.84 41.91
CA ARG A 494 5.53 -21.09 40.95
C ARG A 494 6.37 -19.96 40.37
N ARG A 495 6.11 -19.67 39.11
CA ARG A 495 6.89 -18.70 38.33
C ARG A 495 6.65 -17.28 38.81
N THR A 496 5.39 -16.88 38.84
CA THR A 496 4.95 -15.57 39.30
C THR A 496 4.12 -15.71 40.57
N TRP A 497 3.81 -14.57 41.19
CA TRP A 497 3.03 -14.53 42.42
C TRP A 497 1.55 -14.75 42.13
N LEU A 498 1.05 -14.14 41.04
CA LEU A 498 -0.33 -14.22 40.57
C LEU A 498 -0.37 -14.77 39.13
N ASP A 499 -1.12 -15.85 38.91
CA ASP A 499 -1.36 -16.41 37.57
C ASP A 499 -2.82 -16.18 37.17
N PHE A 500 -3.09 -15.18 36.33
CA PHE A 500 -4.40 -14.93 35.75
C PHE A 500 -4.64 -15.86 34.56
N ASN A 501 -5.67 -16.69 34.66
CA ASN A 501 -6.06 -17.65 33.64
C ASN A 501 -7.52 -17.40 33.26
N LEU A 502 -7.72 -16.96 32.02
CA LEU A 502 -9.02 -16.63 31.45
C LEU A 502 -9.37 -17.64 30.36
N MET A 503 -10.58 -18.15 30.42
CA MET A 503 -11.07 -19.10 29.42
C MET A 503 -12.58 -18.93 29.23
N MET A 504 -13.05 -19.21 28.02
CA MET A 504 -14.47 -19.33 27.74
C MET A 504 -14.96 -20.72 28.12
N TYR A 505 -15.97 -20.78 28.98
CA TYR A 505 -16.60 -22.01 29.46
C TYR A 505 -18.13 -21.86 29.40
N GLN A 506 -18.79 -22.74 28.65
CA GLN A 506 -20.25 -22.76 28.46
C GLN A 506 -20.85 -21.41 28.03
N GLY A 507 -20.11 -20.63 27.23
CA GLY A 507 -20.55 -19.32 26.73
C GLY A 507 -20.27 -18.15 27.66
N GLN A 508 -19.65 -18.39 28.83
CA GLN A 508 -19.28 -17.35 29.79
C GLN A 508 -17.76 -17.24 29.93
N LEU A 509 -17.26 -16.03 30.20
CA LEU A 509 -15.85 -15.83 30.51
C LEU A 509 -15.59 -16.20 31.97
N ARG A 510 -14.80 -17.26 32.18
CA ARG A 510 -14.32 -17.64 33.51
C ARG A 510 -12.91 -17.10 33.73
N ILE A 511 -12.74 -16.36 34.82
CA ILE A 511 -11.48 -15.74 35.22
C ILE A 511 -11.01 -16.42 36.50
N SER A 512 -9.80 -16.97 36.49
CA SER A 512 -9.22 -17.64 37.65
C SER A 512 -7.85 -17.10 37.98
N VAL A 513 -7.61 -16.76 39.25
CA VAL A 513 -6.31 -16.31 39.75
C VAL A 513 -5.75 -17.39 40.65
N ASN A 514 -4.60 -17.95 40.27
CA ASN A 514 -3.82 -18.79 41.19
C ASN A 514 -2.85 -17.91 41.97
N TYR A 515 -2.73 -18.15 43.27
CA TYR A 515 -1.84 -17.40 44.18
C TYR A 515 -1.34 -18.32 45.31
N SER A 516 -0.31 -17.90 46.05
CA SER A 516 0.14 -18.61 47.25
C SER A 516 -0.54 -18.03 48.48
N HIS A 517 -1.17 -18.89 49.29
CA HIS A 517 -1.79 -18.49 50.56
C HIS A 517 -0.77 -18.12 51.65
N GLU A 518 0.52 -18.34 51.41
CA GLU A 518 1.59 -17.89 52.30
C GLU A 518 2.10 -16.48 51.95
N ILE A 519 1.78 -15.99 50.74
CA ILE A 519 2.18 -14.67 50.26
C ILE A 519 1.00 -13.68 50.34
N HIS A 520 -0.19 -14.09 49.91
CA HIS A 520 -1.38 -13.22 49.84
C HIS A 520 -2.55 -13.80 50.64
N ASP A 521 -3.36 -12.90 51.19
CA ASP A 521 -4.63 -13.24 51.79
C ASP A 521 -5.72 -13.45 50.73
N GLU A 522 -6.62 -14.41 50.96
CA GLU A 522 -7.69 -14.75 50.02
C GLU A 522 -8.67 -13.59 49.78
N ALA A 523 -8.96 -12.77 50.80
CA ALA A 523 -9.86 -11.63 50.66
C ALA A 523 -9.23 -10.54 49.79
N GLN A 524 -7.92 -10.33 49.89
CA GLN A 524 -7.19 -9.38 49.04
C GLN A 524 -7.25 -9.78 47.56
N ILE A 525 -7.02 -11.06 47.26
CA ILE A 525 -7.09 -11.57 45.88
C ILE A 525 -8.53 -11.56 45.35
N THR A 526 -9.51 -11.85 46.21
CA THR A 526 -10.93 -11.77 45.85
C THR A 526 -11.33 -10.32 45.52
N GLN A 527 -10.84 -9.34 46.29
CA GLN A 527 -11.08 -7.93 45.98
C GLN A 527 -10.44 -7.50 44.66
N LEU A 528 -9.16 -7.84 44.43
CA LEU A 528 -8.48 -7.58 43.15
C LEU A 528 -9.26 -8.16 41.96
N LEU A 529 -9.77 -9.38 42.11
CA LEU A 529 -10.55 -10.04 41.06
C LEU A 529 -11.93 -9.37 40.86
N THR A 530 -12.53 -8.83 41.93
CA THR A 530 -13.78 -8.05 41.85
C THR A 530 -13.54 -6.73 41.12
N ASP A 531 -12.51 -5.98 41.51
CA ASP A 531 -12.13 -4.70 40.87
C ASP A 531 -11.82 -4.90 39.38
N TYR A 532 -11.16 -6.02 39.04
CA TYR A 532 -10.90 -6.42 37.65
C TYR A 532 -12.19 -6.63 36.85
N VAL A 533 -13.15 -7.39 37.39
CA VAL A 533 -14.43 -7.67 36.73
C VAL A 533 -15.30 -6.41 36.60
N GLU A 534 -15.30 -5.55 37.61
CA GLU A 534 -16.01 -4.26 37.56
C GLU A 534 -15.44 -3.36 36.45
N THR A 535 -14.11 -3.24 36.37
CA THR A 535 -13.43 -2.47 35.33
C THR A 535 -13.68 -3.06 33.94
N LEU A 536 -13.63 -4.38 33.80
CA LEU A 536 -13.94 -5.07 32.54
C LEU A 536 -15.38 -4.79 32.09
N THR A 537 -16.33 -4.86 33.01
CA THR A 537 -17.75 -4.57 32.73
C THR A 537 -17.95 -3.11 32.31
N ALA A 538 -17.28 -2.17 32.97
CA ALA A 538 -17.30 -0.76 32.61
C ALA A 538 -16.73 -0.52 31.20
N LEU A 539 -15.61 -1.17 30.85
CA LEU A 539 -15.01 -1.10 29.51
C LEU A 539 -15.92 -1.67 28.42
N ILE A 540 -16.59 -2.80 28.67
CA ILE A 540 -17.53 -3.39 27.72
C ILE A 540 -18.74 -2.47 27.52
N THR A 541 -19.27 -1.90 28.61
CA THR A 541 -20.36 -0.92 28.56
C THR A 541 -19.96 0.33 27.78
N HIS A 542 -18.74 0.81 27.99
CA HIS A 542 -18.15 1.93 27.24
C HIS A 542 -18.10 1.65 25.74
N CYS A 543 -17.51 0.53 25.32
CA CYS A 543 -17.43 0.16 23.91
C CYS A 543 -18.80 -0.11 23.26
N THR A 544 -19.84 -0.41 24.03
CA THR A 544 -21.20 -0.67 23.51
C THR A 544 -22.12 0.55 23.55
N SER A 545 -21.65 1.68 24.12
CA SER A 545 -22.42 2.93 24.23
C SER A 545 -22.58 3.71 22.91
N GLY A 546 -21.82 3.36 21.88
CA GLY A 546 -21.72 4.09 20.61
C GLY A 546 -20.48 4.97 20.49
N GLU A 547 -19.68 5.11 21.56
CA GLU A 547 -18.36 5.71 21.47
C GLU A 547 -17.41 4.83 20.64
N VAL A 548 -16.61 5.49 19.79
CA VAL A 548 -15.65 4.83 18.90
C VAL A 548 -14.33 5.59 18.92
N GLY A 549 -13.24 4.88 18.63
CA GLY A 549 -11.92 5.49 18.52
C GLY A 549 -11.00 4.72 17.60
N VAL A 550 -9.88 5.36 17.29
CA VAL A 550 -8.80 4.81 16.47
C VAL A 550 -7.47 5.16 17.11
N THR A 551 -6.45 4.38 16.80
CA THR A 551 -5.08 4.56 17.28
C THR A 551 -4.09 4.60 16.12
N PRO A 552 -2.87 5.14 16.30
CA PRO A 552 -1.85 5.18 15.26
C PRO A 552 -1.58 3.84 14.57
N SER A 553 -1.60 2.72 15.31
CA SER A 553 -1.41 1.39 14.72
C SER A 553 -2.51 0.97 13.74
N ASP A 554 -3.69 1.61 13.76
CA ASP A 554 -4.74 1.39 12.75
C ASP A 554 -4.35 1.97 11.39
N PHE A 555 -3.49 3.00 11.36
CA PHE A 555 -3.13 3.77 10.17
C PHE A 555 -1.61 4.00 10.07
N PRO A 556 -0.81 2.93 9.95
CA PRO A 556 0.66 3.01 10.04
C PRO A 556 1.29 3.91 8.97
N LEU A 557 0.66 4.05 7.80
CA LEU A 557 1.13 4.89 6.71
C LEU A 557 0.89 6.39 6.96
N ALA A 558 -0.08 6.77 7.80
CA ALA A 558 -0.40 8.17 8.09
C ALA A 558 0.69 8.87 8.91
N ALA A 559 1.52 8.10 9.65
CA ALA A 559 2.59 8.60 10.52
C ALA A 559 2.11 9.67 11.53
N LEU A 560 0.87 9.54 12.02
CA LEU A 560 0.29 10.45 13.02
C LEU A 560 0.46 9.88 14.44
N ASN A 561 0.66 10.76 15.42
CA ASN A 561 0.50 10.41 16.84
C ASN A 561 -0.98 10.48 17.26
N GLN A 562 -1.30 9.99 18.47
CA GLN A 562 -2.69 9.93 18.96
C GLN A 562 -3.35 11.32 19.03
N THR A 563 -2.63 12.36 19.46
CA THR A 563 -3.17 13.73 19.54
C THR A 563 -3.54 14.31 18.17
N SER A 564 -2.70 14.08 17.15
CA SER A 564 -3.01 14.47 15.78
C SER A 564 -4.20 13.69 15.23
N LEU A 565 -4.27 12.38 15.49
CA LEU A 565 -5.37 11.53 15.05
C LEU A 565 -6.71 11.95 15.68
N ASP A 566 -6.73 12.22 16.98
CA ASP A 566 -7.95 12.62 17.71
C ASP A 566 -8.44 14.04 17.32
N SER A 567 -7.57 14.87 16.75
CA SER A 567 -7.95 16.21 16.27
C SER A 567 -8.47 16.21 14.82
N LEU A 568 -8.48 15.07 14.14
CA LEU A 568 -9.09 14.95 12.81
C LEU A 568 -10.61 15.05 12.91
N THR A 569 -11.20 15.94 12.13
CA THR A 569 -12.66 16.09 12.02
C THR A 569 -13.23 15.06 11.02
N LEU A 570 -13.01 13.78 11.29
CA LEU A 570 -13.47 12.66 10.45
C LEU A 570 -14.54 11.81 11.16
N PRO A 571 -15.46 11.18 10.41
CA PRO A 571 -16.39 10.21 10.97
C PRO A 571 -15.66 8.89 11.28
N VAL A 572 -14.96 8.82 12.42
CA VAL A 572 -14.05 7.72 12.82
C VAL A 572 -14.65 6.32 12.62
N ALA A 573 -15.94 6.14 12.93
CA ALA A 573 -16.66 4.88 12.73
C ALA A 573 -16.64 4.40 11.27
N ASN A 574 -16.70 5.34 10.32
CA ASN A 574 -16.72 5.09 8.88
C ASN A 574 -15.32 5.22 8.25
N VAL A 575 -14.24 5.47 8.99
CA VAL A 575 -12.89 5.49 8.39
C VAL A 575 -12.43 4.03 8.21
N ALA A 576 -12.10 3.61 7.01
CA ALA A 576 -11.47 2.32 6.72
C ALA A 576 -9.95 2.41 6.80
N ASP A 577 -9.37 3.49 6.26
CA ASP A 577 -7.92 3.65 6.13
C ASP A 577 -7.53 5.13 6.06
N LEU A 578 -6.27 5.44 6.36
CA LEU A 578 -5.73 6.80 6.34
C LEU A 578 -4.25 6.75 5.94
N TYR A 579 -3.85 7.50 4.91
CA TYR A 579 -2.48 7.53 4.41
C TYR A 579 -2.17 8.78 3.57
N PRO A 580 -0.90 9.12 3.30
CA PRO A 580 -0.53 10.31 2.52
C PRO A 580 -1.05 10.30 1.08
N LEU A 581 -1.12 11.48 0.46
CA LEU A 581 -1.39 11.63 -0.97
C LEU A 581 -0.16 11.17 -1.79
N SER A 582 -0.42 10.63 -2.99
CA SER A 582 0.66 10.53 -3.98
C SER A 582 1.08 11.94 -4.45
N PRO A 583 2.28 12.09 -5.05
CA PRO A 583 2.76 13.38 -5.51
C PRO A 583 1.80 14.13 -6.43
N MET A 584 1.24 13.44 -7.43
CA MET A 584 0.28 14.04 -8.36
C MET A 584 -1.03 14.42 -7.65
N GLN A 585 -1.52 13.57 -6.73
CA GLN A 585 -2.70 13.91 -5.95
C GLN A 585 -2.47 15.14 -5.08
N SER A 586 -1.28 15.29 -4.48
CA SER A 586 -0.91 16.46 -3.68
C SER A 586 -0.95 17.75 -4.50
N GLY A 587 -0.37 17.73 -5.71
CA GLY A 587 -0.42 18.86 -6.64
C GLY A 587 -1.83 19.24 -7.05
N MET A 588 -2.65 18.26 -7.43
CA MET A 588 -4.07 18.49 -7.80
C MET A 588 -4.89 19.02 -6.62
N TYR A 589 -4.71 18.44 -5.44
CA TYR A 589 -5.42 18.85 -4.23
C TYR A 589 -5.06 20.28 -3.84
N PHE A 590 -3.77 20.64 -3.85
CA PHE A 590 -3.33 22.00 -3.61
C PHE A 590 -3.97 22.97 -4.61
N HIS A 591 -3.89 22.73 -5.91
CA HIS A 591 -4.51 23.61 -6.90
C HIS A 591 -6.03 23.77 -6.71
N SER A 592 -6.72 22.67 -6.38
CA SER A 592 -8.18 22.69 -6.18
C SER A 592 -8.60 23.51 -4.96
N LEU A 593 -7.73 23.66 -3.95
CA LEU A 593 -8.00 24.50 -2.77
C LEU A 593 -7.86 26.01 -3.04
N TYR A 594 -7.14 26.40 -4.09
CA TYR A 594 -6.91 27.82 -4.45
C TYR A 594 -7.67 28.26 -5.71
N ASP A 595 -8.37 27.35 -6.39
CA ASP A 595 -9.17 27.67 -7.57
C ASP A 595 -10.57 28.15 -7.16
N ASP A 596 -10.86 29.42 -7.40
CA ASP A 596 -12.16 30.04 -7.12
C ASP A 596 -13.30 29.45 -7.97
N SER A 597 -12.99 28.78 -9.10
CA SER A 597 -14.00 28.24 -10.03
C SER A 597 -14.52 26.86 -9.63
N SER A 598 -13.78 26.08 -8.84
CA SER A 598 -14.10 24.71 -8.42
C SER A 598 -14.34 23.67 -9.55
N ILE A 599 -13.96 23.99 -10.80
CA ILE A 599 -14.14 23.12 -11.98
C ILE A 599 -12.82 22.49 -12.45
N SER A 600 -11.67 23.01 -12.01
CA SER A 600 -10.37 22.44 -12.37
C SER A 600 -10.29 20.96 -11.99
N TYR A 601 -9.74 20.14 -12.90
CA TYR A 601 -9.61 18.69 -12.72
C TYR A 601 -10.94 17.93 -12.57
N VAL A 602 -12.07 18.51 -12.97
CA VAL A 602 -13.35 17.79 -13.06
C VAL A 602 -13.49 17.20 -14.47
N ASN A 603 -13.56 15.87 -14.54
CA ASN A 603 -13.77 15.16 -15.79
C ASN A 603 -15.24 14.77 -15.94
N GLN A 604 -15.79 14.94 -17.15
CA GLN A 604 -17.15 14.53 -17.46
C GLN A 604 -17.24 13.70 -18.75
N LEU A 605 -17.81 12.52 -18.62
CA LEU A 605 -18.03 11.56 -19.69
C LEU A 605 -19.52 11.46 -20.01
N LYS A 606 -19.88 11.62 -21.28
CA LYS A 606 -21.26 11.61 -21.78
C LYS A 606 -21.44 10.60 -22.91
N LEU A 607 -22.48 9.77 -22.82
CA LEU A 607 -22.80 8.75 -23.82
C LEU A 607 -24.28 8.35 -23.78
N ASN A 608 -24.82 7.97 -24.94
CA ASN A 608 -26.13 7.34 -25.04
C ASN A 608 -25.99 5.82 -24.94
N ILE A 609 -26.93 5.18 -24.23
CA ILE A 609 -27.01 3.74 -24.03
C ILE A 609 -28.38 3.26 -24.48
N GLU A 610 -28.40 2.32 -25.42
CA GLU A 610 -29.62 1.60 -25.79
C GLU A 610 -29.74 0.27 -25.03
N GLY A 611 -30.96 -0.14 -24.67
CA GLY A 611 -31.24 -1.46 -24.10
C GLY A 611 -30.78 -1.67 -22.65
N LEU A 612 -30.56 -0.59 -21.89
CA LEU A 612 -30.03 -0.63 -20.52
C LEU A 612 -31.08 -1.11 -19.49
N ASP A 613 -30.69 -2.09 -18.65
CA ASP A 613 -31.38 -2.39 -17.39
C ASP A 613 -30.86 -1.47 -16.29
N ILE A 614 -31.69 -0.52 -15.87
CA ILE A 614 -31.30 0.56 -14.98
C ILE A 614 -30.93 0.08 -13.57
N GLU A 615 -31.68 -0.88 -13.01
CA GLU A 615 -31.44 -1.37 -11.66
C GLU A 615 -30.15 -2.17 -11.60
N ARG A 616 -29.92 -3.02 -12.60
CA ARG A 616 -28.69 -3.79 -12.71
C ARG A 616 -27.47 -2.89 -12.94
N PHE A 617 -27.63 -1.80 -13.69
CA PHE A 617 -26.56 -0.84 -13.93
C PHE A 617 -26.20 -0.04 -12.67
N LYS A 618 -27.19 0.43 -11.92
CA LYS A 618 -26.99 1.09 -10.62
C LYS A 618 -26.30 0.15 -9.62
N ALA A 619 -26.74 -1.10 -9.54
CA ALA A 619 -26.10 -2.12 -8.69
C ALA A 619 -24.64 -2.37 -9.09
N ALA A 620 -24.33 -2.41 -10.38
CA ALA A 620 -22.97 -2.57 -10.87
C ALA A 620 -22.05 -1.39 -10.47
N TRP A 621 -22.54 -0.16 -10.55
CA TRP A 621 -21.79 1.01 -10.08
C TRP A 621 -21.58 1.01 -8.57
N GLN A 622 -22.61 0.69 -7.78
CA GLN A 622 -22.48 0.59 -6.33
C GLN A 622 -21.46 -0.49 -5.95
N PHE A 623 -21.52 -1.67 -6.58
CA PHE A 623 -20.56 -2.75 -6.34
C PHE A 623 -19.11 -2.32 -6.62
N VAL A 624 -18.87 -1.66 -7.75
CA VAL A 624 -17.54 -1.19 -8.13
C VAL A 624 -17.04 -0.11 -7.18
N LEU A 625 -17.92 0.79 -6.73
CA LEU A 625 -17.63 1.81 -5.74
C LEU A 625 -17.25 1.19 -4.37
N ASP A 626 -17.96 0.16 -3.93
CA ASP A 626 -17.66 -0.56 -2.68
C ASP A 626 -16.31 -1.30 -2.78
N LYS A 627 -16.05 -1.91 -3.94
CA LYS A 627 -14.86 -2.72 -4.20
C LYS A 627 -13.56 -1.92 -4.24
N HIS A 628 -13.57 -0.72 -4.85
CA HIS A 628 -12.36 0.05 -5.14
C HIS A 628 -12.20 1.22 -4.16
N ASP A 629 -11.28 1.08 -3.20
CA ASP A 629 -11.03 2.07 -2.14
C ASP A 629 -10.97 3.51 -2.63
N ILE A 630 -10.27 3.74 -3.75
CA ILE A 630 -10.06 5.09 -4.27
C ILE A 630 -11.38 5.81 -4.59
N LEU A 631 -12.46 5.10 -4.91
CA LEU A 631 -13.77 5.71 -5.17
C LEU A 631 -14.49 6.14 -3.89
N ARG A 632 -14.03 5.64 -2.74
CA ARG A 632 -14.52 5.94 -1.38
C ARG A 632 -13.57 6.88 -0.64
N THR A 633 -12.59 7.46 -1.33
CA THR A 633 -11.53 8.28 -0.72
C THR A 633 -11.87 9.77 -0.76
N GLY A 634 -11.72 10.43 0.40
CA GLY A 634 -11.66 11.88 0.52
C GLY A 634 -10.26 12.36 0.89
N PHE A 635 -10.03 13.67 0.81
CA PHE A 635 -8.74 14.33 1.00
C PHE A 635 -8.89 15.44 2.03
N ILE A 636 -7.98 15.47 3.01
CA ILE A 636 -7.99 16.44 4.10
C ILE A 636 -6.61 17.01 4.33
N THR A 637 -6.55 18.22 4.87
CA THR A 637 -5.32 18.85 5.34
C THR A 637 -5.35 18.99 6.85
N GLN A 638 -4.33 18.50 7.54
CA GLN A 638 -4.15 18.72 8.97
C GLN A 638 -2.70 19.11 9.26
N ALA A 639 -2.52 20.29 9.86
CA ALA A 639 -1.20 20.90 10.06
C ALA A 639 -0.37 20.91 8.77
N ALA A 640 0.76 20.20 8.73
CA ALA A 640 1.67 20.13 7.57
C ALA A 640 1.42 18.92 6.65
N HIS A 641 0.41 18.08 6.93
CA HIS A 641 0.18 16.84 6.20
C HIS A 641 -1.15 16.88 5.44
N SER A 642 -1.10 16.53 4.14
CA SER A 642 -2.30 16.19 3.37
C SER A 642 -2.48 14.68 3.41
N LEU A 643 -3.69 14.23 3.73
CA LEU A 643 -4.02 12.82 3.90
C LEU A 643 -5.21 12.42 3.04
N GLN A 644 -5.17 11.18 2.57
CA GLN A 644 -6.29 10.45 1.99
C GLN A 644 -6.96 9.66 3.11
N TRP A 645 -8.28 9.81 3.24
CA TRP A 645 -9.07 8.98 4.14
C TRP A 645 -10.07 8.15 3.33
N VAL A 646 -10.09 6.85 3.56
CA VAL A 646 -10.97 5.91 2.84
C VAL A 646 -12.20 5.68 3.70
N ALA A 647 -13.40 5.91 3.19
CA ALA A 647 -14.66 5.66 3.91
C ALA A 647 -15.12 4.20 3.76
N LYS A 648 -15.43 3.47 4.85
CA LYS A 648 -15.89 2.06 4.82
C LYS A 648 -17.07 1.87 3.87
N HIS A 649 -18.06 2.75 3.94
CA HIS A 649 -19.22 2.74 3.07
C HIS A 649 -19.55 4.15 2.56
N VAL A 650 -19.89 4.23 1.27
CA VAL A 650 -20.47 5.42 0.65
C VAL A 650 -21.58 5.00 -0.31
N ALA A 651 -22.64 5.80 -0.40
CA ALA A 651 -23.72 5.56 -1.34
C ALA A 651 -23.40 6.22 -2.68
N LEU A 652 -23.72 5.55 -3.79
CA LEU A 652 -23.58 6.10 -5.14
C LEU A 652 -24.50 7.33 -5.34
N PRO A 653 -23.96 8.54 -5.59
CA PRO A 653 -24.77 9.69 -5.93
C PRO A 653 -25.28 9.53 -7.37
N CYS A 654 -26.58 9.25 -7.50
CA CYS A 654 -27.23 8.97 -8.78
C CYS A 654 -28.49 9.82 -8.96
N ILE A 655 -28.53 10.61 -10.02
CA ILE A 655 -29.73 11.34 -10.45
C ILE A 655 -30.41 10.53 -11.56
N GLU A 656 -31.69 10.23 -11.40
CA GLU A 656 -32.51 9.59 -12.42
C GLU A 656 -33.59 10.58 -12.90
N GLN A 657 -33.62 10.86 -14.20
CA GLN A 657 -34.57 11.83 -14.79
C GLN A 657 -35.23 11.25 -16.04
N ASP A 658 -36.52 11.53 -16.25
CA ASP A 658 -37.25 11.16 -17.45
C ASP A 658 -37.64 12.41 -18.25
N VAL A 659 -37.12 12.52 -19.47
CA VAL A 659 -37.36 13.66 -20.38
C VAL A 659 -38.11 13.25 -21.63
N ARG A 660 -38.69 12.04 -21.66
CA ARG A 660 -39.47 11.56 -22.80
C ARG A 660 -40.62 12.52 -23.10
N GLY A 661 -40.75 12.89 -24.38
CA GLY A 661 -41.81 13.79 -24.85
C GLY A 661 -41.58 15.28 -24.60
N GLN A 662 -40.45 15.68 -24.02
CA GLN A 662 -40.07 17.09 -23.88
C GLN A 662 -39.42 17.62 -25.16
N GLN A 663 -39.61 18.92 -25.46
CA GLN A 663 -38.89 19.59 -26.56
C GLN A 663 -37.52 20.08 -26.10
N GLY A 664 -36.53 20.06 -26.99
CA GLY A 664 -35.18 20.55 -26.69
C GLY A 664 -34.36 19.62 -25.78
N ILE A 665 -34.52 18.30 -25.91
CA ILE A 665 -33.80 17.29 -25.10
C ILE A 665 -32.29 17.58 -25.04
N ASP A 666 -31.65 17.90 -26.16
CA ASP A 666 -30.21 18.21 -26.18
C ASP A 666 -29.83 19.38 -25.26
N SER A 667 -30.64 20.45 -25.25
CA SER A 667 -30.43 21.59 -24.36
C SER A 667 -30.63 21.22 -22.89
N ILE A 668 -31.57 20.31 -22.58
CA ILE A 668 -31.77 19.79 -21.22
C ILE A 668 -30.56 18.97 -20.78
N LEU A 669 -30.05 18.09 -21.65
CA LEU A 669 -28.86 17.27 -21.37
C LEU A 669 -27.61 18.14 -21.17
N GLU A 670 -27.41 19.15 -22.01
CA GLU A 670 -26.31 20.11 -21.86
C GLU A 670 -26.44 20.95 -20.59
N SER A 671 -27.64 21.41 -20.25
CA SER A 671 -27.88 22.17 -19.02
C SER A 671 -27.62 21.32 -17.77
N LEU A 672 -28.06 20.06 -17.76
CA LEU A 672 -27.81 19.13 -16.65
C LEU A 672 -26.32 18.83 -16.51
N ALA A 673 -25.64 18.58 -17.63
CA ALA A 673 -24.21 18.36 -17.67
C ALA A 673 -23.42 19.56 -17.13
N ALA A 674 -23.78 20.78 -17.56
CA ALA A 674 -23.17 22.02 -17.08
C ALA A 674 -23.44 22.26 -15.59
N ALA A 675 -24.67 22.00 -15.12
CA ALA A 675 -25.02 22.12 -13.71
C ALA A 675 -24.17 21.19 -12.83
N GLN A 676 -24.01 19.92 -13.23
CA GLN A 676 -23.17 18.96 -12.50
C GLN A 676 -21.69 19.36 -12.47
N LEU A 677 -21.16 19.96 -13.55
CA LEU A 677 -19.80 20.50 -13.57
C LEU A 677 -19.66 21.68 -12.60
N SER A 678 -20.59 22.63 -12.63
CA SER A 678 -20.55 23.84 -11.81
C SER A 678 -20.74 23.61 -10.31
N GLU A 679 -21.37 22.49 -9.92
CA GLU A 679 -21.51 22.11 -8.52
C GLU A 679 -20.17 21.70 -7.88
N GLY A 680 -19.19 21.26 -8.69
CA GLY A 680 -17.88 20.85 -8.20
C GLY A 680 -17.92 19.63 -7.25
N PHE A 681 -16.90 19.51 -6.41
CA PHE A 681 -16.77 18.52 -5.34
C PHE A 681 -16.13 19.12 -4.09
N ASP A 682 -16.70 18.84 -2.91
CA ASP A 682 -15.96 18.98 -1.65
C ASP A 682 -15.00 17.78 -1.53
N LEU A 683 -13.70 18.03 -1.73
CA LEU A 683 -12.69 16.98 -1.72
C LEU A 683 -12.58 16.28 -0.36
N THR A 684 -13.09 16.87 0.72
CA THR A 684 -13.10 16.26 2.06
C THR A 684 -14.19 15.21 2.21
N GLN A 685 -15.21 15.19 1.35
CA GLN A 685 -16.40 14.33 1.45
C GLN A 685 -16.49 13.32 0.30
N PRO A 686 -16.11 12.05 0.50
CA PRO A 686 -16.32 11.01 -0.51
C PRO A 686 -17.81 10.64 -0.64
N PRO A 687 -18.26 10.17 -1.82
CA PRO A 687 -17.45 9.86 -3.00
C PRO A 687 -17.27 11.09 -3.92
N LEU A 688 -16.08 11.26 -4.52
CA LEU A 688 -15.79 12.36 -5.46
C LEU A 688 -16.20 12.02 -6.90
N MET A 689 -17.38 11.42 -7.05
CA MET A 689 -18.01 11.12 -8.32
C MET A 689 -19.52 11.09 -8.20
N LYS A 690 -20.20 11.40 -9.30
CA LYS A 690 -21.66 11.38 -9.42
C LYS A 690 -22.07 10.93 -10.82
N ILE A 691 -23.23 10.27 -10.90
CA ILE A 691 -23.80 9.84 -12.17
C ILE A 691 -25.20 10.44 -12.38
N ALA A 692 -25.55 10.72 -13.64
CA ALA A 692 -26.91 10.99 -14.05
C ALA A 692 -27.34 10.02 -15.15
N LEU A 693 -28.56 9.49 -15.00
CA LEU A 693 -29.21 8.58 -15.92
C LEU A 693 -30.50 9.25 -16.40
N VAL A 694 -30.49 9.73 -17.64
CA VAL A 694 -31.61 10.47 -18.22
C VAL A 694 -32.30 9.64 -19.29
N ARG A 695 -33.57 9.30 -19.07
CA ARG A 695 -34.36 8.54 -20.04
C ARG A 695 -34.83 9.44 -21.17
N VAL A 696 -34.31 9.20 -22.39
CA VAL A 696 -34.63 10.01 -23.58
C VAL A 696 -35.68 9.34 -24.48
N SER A 697 -35.78 8.01 -24.46
CA SER A 697 -36.83 7.23 -25.14
C SER A 697 -37.19 5.96 -24.35
N ASP A 698 -38.11 5.14 -24.86
CA ASP A 698 -38.49 3.90 -24.20
C ASP A 698 -37.33 2.90 -24.04
N SER A 699 -36.37 2.95 -24.97
CA SER A 699 -35.22 2.03 -25.04
C SER A 699 -33.85 2.73 -24.95
N SER A 700 -33.81 4.05 -24.77
CA SER A 700 -32.56 4.84 -24.78
C SER A 700 -32.42 5.73 -23.56
N TRP A 701 -31.21 5.71 -22.99
CA TRP A 701 -30.77 6.49 -21.85
C TRP A 701 -29.56 7.33 -22.21
N HIS A 702 -29.47 8.55 -21.70
CA HIS A 702 -28.26 9.36 -21.69
C HIS A 702 -27.58 9.21 -20.34
N PHE A 703 -26.32 8.81 -20.35
CA PHE A 703 -25.49 8.64 -19.17
C PHE A 703 -24.48 9.77 -19.09
N ILE A 704 -24.43 10.43 -17.93
CA ILE A 704 -23.45 11.45 -17.58
C ILE A 704 -22.69 10.94 -16.35
N TRP A 705 -21.37 10.89 -16.44
CA TRP A 705 -20.51 10.57 -15.30
C TRP A 705 -19.55 11.73 -15.07
N THR A 706 -19.69 12.37 -13.92
CA THR A 706 -18.83 13.47 -13.48
C THR A 706 -18.01 13.01 -12.29
N ARG A 707 -16.71 13.31 -12.29
CA ARG A 707 -15.78 12.88 -11.23
C ARG A 707 -14.60 13.83 -11.11
N HIS A 708 -13.95 13.80 -9.96
CA HIS A 708 -12.68 14.48 -9.79
C HIS A 708 -11.49 13.64 -10.30
N HIS A 709 -10.57 14.25 -11.04
CA HIS A 709 -9.42 13.57 -11.66
C HIS A 709 -8.47 12.99 -10.62
N ILE A 710 -8.43 13.56 -9.41
CA ILE A 710 -7.61 13.09 -8.27
C ILE A 710 -7.81 11.61 -7.92
N LEU A 711 -8.96 11.03 -8.30
CA LEU A 711 -9.27 9.63 -8.07
C LEU A 711 -8.68 8.70 -9.13
N LEU A 712 -8.68 9.10 -10.40
CA LEU A 712 -8.55 8.19 -11.54
C LEU A 712 -7.82 8.83 -12.72
N ASP A 713 -6.84 8.12 -13.28
CA ASP A 713 -6.29 8.41 -14.60
C ASP A 713 -7.07 7.75 -15.76
N GLY A 714 -6.72 8.06 -17.01
CA GLY A 714 -7.37 7.50 -18.20
C GLY A 714 -7.26 5.97 -18.30
N TRP A 715 -6.15 5.38 -17.85
CA TRP A 715 -5.99 3.91 -17.77
C TRP A 715 -7.00 3.33 -16.77
N SER A 716 -7.00 3.83 -15.54
CA SER A 716 -7.90 3.42 -14.45
C SER A 716 -9.36 3.59 -14.83
N THR A 717 -9.69 4.62 -15.61
CA THR A 717 -11.03 4.86 -16.17
C THR A 717 -11.50 3.72 -17.06
N SER A 718 -10.65 3.29 -17.99
CA SER A 718 -10.94 2.22 -18.93
C SER A 718 -11.16 0.89 -18.19
N LEU A 719 -10.31 0.60 -17.20
CA LEU A 719 -10.46 -0.57 -16.34
C LEU A 719 -11.75 -0.54 -15.54
N LEU A 720 -12.08 0.61 -14.95
CA LEU A 720 -13.27 0.80 -14.13
C LEU A 720 -14.54 0.51 -14.91
N LEU A 721 -14.67 1.13 -16.09
CA LEU A 721 -15.83 0.92 -16.97
C LEU A 721 -15.95 -0.54 -17.41
N GLY A 722 -14.81 -1.19 -17.71
CA GLY A 722 -14.78 -2.63 -17.98
C GLY A 722 -15.26 -3.47 -16.78
N ASP A 723 -14.90 -3.10 -15.56
CA ASP A 723 -15.35 -3.76 -14.32
C ASP A 723 -16.85 -3.58 -14.07
N VAL A 724 -17.38 -2.36 -14.28
CA VAL A 724 -18.83 -2.08 -14.22
C VAL A 724 -19.58 -2.97 -15.21
N MET A 725 -19.12 -3.07 -16.46
CA MET A 725 -19.77 -3.88 -17.48
C MET A 725 -19.68 -5.39 -17.21
N ARG A 726 -18.58 -5.87 -16.62
CA ARG A 726 -18.49 -7.28 -16.18
C ARG A 726 -19.51 -7.60 -15.11
N HIS A 727 -19.63 -6.76 -14.07
CA HIS A 727 -20.63 -6.97 -13.03
C HIS A 727 -22.06 -6.86 -13.59
N TYR A 728 -22.31 -5.84 -14.43
CA TYR A 728 -23.59 -5.70 -15.16
C TYR A 728 -23.92 -6.91 -16.03
N THR A 729 -22.94 -7.71 -16.49
CA THR A 729 -23.20 -8.93 -17.28
C THR A 729 -23.19 -10.21 -16.43
N GLY A 730 -22.93 -10.12 -15.13
CA GLY A 730 -22.81 -11.28 -14.23
C GLY A 730 -21.52 -12.07 -14.46
N LYS A 731 -20.51 -11.45 -15.09
CA LYS A 731 -19.17 -12.00 -15.23
C LYS A 731 -18.35 -11.66 -13.98
N PRO A 732 -17.39 -12.53 -13.58
CA PRO A 732 -16.49 -12.21 -12.48
C PRO A 732 -15.69 -10.94 -12.78
N SER A 733 -15.50 -10.14 -11.75
CA SER A 733 -14.77 -8.87 -11.83
C SER A 733 -13.25 -9.08 -11.89
N ILE A 734 -12.48 -8.11 -12.38
CA ILE A 734 -11.02 -8.20 -12.39
C ILE A 734 -10.52 -8.08 -10.94
N SER A 735 -9.92 -9.15 -10.40
CA SER A 735 -9.24 -9.12 -9.11
C SER A 735 -7.84 -8.52 -9.28
N SER A 736 -7.54 -7.43 -8.55
CA SER A 736 -6.16 -7.01 -8.31
C SER A 736 -5.68 -7.55 -6.96
N ALA A 737 -4.44 -8.03 -6.91
CA ALA A 737 -3.82 -8.50 -5.68
C ALA A 737 -3.49 -7.35 -4.70
N SER A 738 -3.35 -6.13 -5.21
CA SER A 738 -2.90 -4.95 -4.45
C SER A 738 -4.01 -3.90 -4.27
N ARG A 739 -3.80 -2.97 -3.33
CA ARG A 739 -4.64 -1.81 -3.04
C ARG A 739 -3.85 -0.52 -3.34
N TYR A 740 -4.53 0.62 -3.52
CA TYR A 740 -3.84 1.89 -3.79
C TYR A 740 -2.88 2.29 -2.65
N ARG A 741 -3.19 1.93 -1.39
CA ARG A 741 -2.28 2.10 -0.25
C ARG A 741 -0.92 1.40 -0.43
N ASP A 742 -0.86 0.31 -1.19
CA ASP A 742 0.39 -0.42 -1.41
C ASP A 742 1.31 0.37 -2.34
N TYR A 743 0.74 1.13 -3.29
CA TYR A 743 1.48 2.11 -4.09
C TYR A 743 2.00 3.27 -3.23
N ILE A 744 1.18 3.80 -2.32
CA ILE A 744 1.62 4.84 -1.36
C ILE A 744 2.76 4.33 -0.46
N HIS A 745 2.65 3.09 0.04
CA HIS A 745 3.73 2.47 0.79
C HIS A 745 4.99 2.29 -0.04
N TRP A 746 4.87 1.82 -1.29
CA TRP A 746 6.01 1.69 -2.21
C TRP A 746 6.72 3.04 -2.44
N LEU A 747 5.96 4.13 -2.56
CA LEU A 747 6.50 5.50 -2.65
C LEU A 747 7.28 5.88 -1.39
N SER A 748 6.79 5.56 -0.19
CA SER A 748 7.48 5.88 1.07
C SER A 748 8.81 5.17 1.26
N LEU A 749 9.05 4.09 0.52
CA LEU A 749 10.30 3.31 0.56
C LEU A 749 11.36 3.82 -0.43
N ARG A 750 11.08 4.86 -1.23
CA ARG A 750 12.01 5.38 -2.24
C ARG A 750 13.07 6.30 -1.62
N ASP A 751 14.30 6.25 -2.15
CA ASP A 751 15.37 7.15 -1.73
C ASP A 751 15.21 8.52 -2.41
N VAL A 752 14.89 9.51 -1.59
CA VAL A 752 14.71 10.90 -2.02
C VAL A 752 16.05 11.52 -2.46
N GLN A 753 17.17 11.14 -1.85
CA GLN A 753 18.49 11.72 -2.17
C GLN A 753 18.99 11.29 -3.54
N GLU A 754 18.84 10.01 -3.87
CA GLU A 754 19.20 9.47 -5.19
C GLU A 754 18.40 10.16 -6.30
N THR A 755 17.09 10.26 -6.09
CA THR A 755 16.17 10.91 -7.03
C THR A 755 16.45 12.41 -7.18
N GLN A 756 16.74 13.10 -6.08
CA GLN A 756 17.12 14.51 -6.11
C GLN A 756 18.40 14.74 -6.92
N ALA A 757 19.41 13.88 -6.76
CA ALA A 757 20.65 13.99 -7.51
C ALA A 757 20.43 13.83 -9.02
N PHE A 758 19.58 12.88 -9.43
CA PHE A 758 19.20 12.67 -10.83
C PHE A 758 18.56 13.92 -11.45
N TRP A 759 17.50 14.46 -10.83
CA TRP A 759 16.78 15.61 -11.38
C TRP A 759 17.60 16.89 -11.36
N THR A 760 18.38 17.13 -10.30
CA THR A 760 19.29 18.28 -10.24
C THR A 760 20.31 18.23 -11.38
N GLY A 761 20.84 17.05 -11.69
CA GLY A 761 21.74 16.84 -12.83
C GLY A 761 21.11 17.20 -14.17
N GLN A 762 19.88 16.73 -14.43
CA GLN A 762 19.13 17.05 -15.66
C GLN A 762 18.82 18.55 -15.77
N LEU A 763 18.29 19.15 -14.70
CA LEU A 763 17.83 20.54 -14.65
C LEU A 763 18.99 21.55 -14.75
N SER A 764 20.20 21.19 -14.29
CA SER A 764 21.38 22.06 -14.37
C SER A 764 21.78 22.44 -15.80
N THR A 765 21.31 21.69 -16.79
CA THR A 765 21.56 21.97 -18.21
C THR A 765 20.65 23.05 -18.81
N LEU A 766 19.56 23.39 -18.11
CA LEU A 766 18.57 24.38 -18.53
C LEU A 766 18.96 25.77 -18.03
N SER A 767 19.28 26.70 -18.93
CA SER A 767 19.70 28.06 -18.56
C SER A 767 18.57 28.98 -18.10
N SER A 768 17.33 28.70 -18.51
CA SER A 768 16.13 29.44 -18.11
C SER A 768 14.88 28.59 -18.41
N PRO A 769 13.75 28.81 -17.71
CA PRO A 769 12.49 28.14 -18.06
C PRO A 769 12.10 28.32 -19.53
N THR A 770 11.39 27.33 -20.08
CA THR A 770 10.86 27.38 -21.44
C THR A 770 9.37 27.69 -21.38
N PHE A 771 9.01 28.97 -21.58
CA PHE A 771 7.63 29.42 -21.59
C PHE A 771 7.20 29.84 -23.00
N LEU A 772 6.43 28.98 -23.67
CA LEU A 772 5.92 29.21 -25.01
C LEU A 772 4.90 30.37 -25.06
N ALA A 773 4.10 30.54 -24.00
CA ALA A 773 3.12 31.61 -23.89
C ALA A 773 3.77 33.00 -24.03
N GLY A 774 4.99 33.17 -23.51
CA GLY A 774 5.74 34.42 -23.60
C GLY A 774 6.28 34.74 -24.99
N CYS A 775 6.29 33.78 -25.92
CA CYS A 775 6.78 33.97 -27.29
C CYS A 775 5.76 34.63 -28.22
N PHE A 776 4.48 34.72 -27.82
CA PHE A 776 3.42 35.33 -28.62
C PHE A 776 3.01 36.68 -28.04
N ALA A 777 2.92 37.72 -28.87
CA ALA A 777 2.39 39.00 -28.45
C ALA A 777 0.85 38.91 -28.30
N LYS A 778 0.30 39.34 -27.15
CA LYS A 778 -1.17 39.42 -26.99
C LYS A 778 -1.73 40.42 -28.00
N HIS A 779 -2.56 39.96 -28.93
CA HIS A 779 -3.27 40.83 -29.87
C HIS A 779 -4.58 41.43 -29.31
N SER A 780 -5.08 40.94 -28.17
CA SER A 780 -6.42 41.30 -27.70
C SER A 780 -6.49 42.55 -26.80
N THR A 781 -7.39 43.46 -27.18
CA THR A 781 -7.91 44.61 -26.42
C THR A 781 -9.14 44.24 -25.58
N VAL A 782 -9.44 42.95 -25.43
CA VAL A 782 -10.58 42.44 -24.66
C VAL A 782 -10.29 42.52 -23.16
N SER A 783 -11.25 43.04 -22.39
CA SER A 783 -11.18 43.14 -20.94
C SER A 783 -10.95 41.78 -20.28
N VAL A 784 -10.17 41.79 -19.20
CA VAL A 784 -9.70 40.62 -18.43
C VAL A 784 -10.84 39.70 -17.95
N ASP A 785 -12.08 40.21 -17.87
CA ASP A 785 -13.24 39.48 -17.34
C ASP A 785 -13.97 38.57 -18.37
N GLU A 786 -13.67 38.64 -19.68
CA GLU A 786 -14.38 37.85 -20.71
C GLU A 786 -13.54 36.70 -21.33
N ALA A 787 -12.27 36.52 -20.93
CA ALA A 787 -11.32 35.62 -21.59
C ALA A 787 -11.00 34.33 -20.81
N VAL A 788 -11.97 33.75 -20.10
CA VAL A 788 -11.77 32.50 -19.33
C VAL A 788 -12.40 31.33 -20.08
N GLY A 789 -11.58 30.45 -20.65
CA GLY A 789 -12.03 29.25 -21.37
C GLY A 789 -10.91 28.46 -22.03
N TYR A 790 -11.26 27.30 -22.58
CA TYR A 790 -10.35 26.41 -23.31
C TYR A 790 -10.77 26.25 -24.78
N GLY A 791 -9.79 26.32 -25.68
CA GLY A 791 -9.91 25.99 -27.09
C GLY A 791 -9.27 24.63 -27.40
N SER A 792 -9.65 24.05 -28.55
CA SER A 792 -9.07 22.81 -29.08
C SER A 792 -8.87 22.95 -30.59
N GLU A 793 -7.70 22.55 -31.08
CA GLU A 793 -7.36 22.47 -32.51
C GLU A 793 -6.78 21.08 -32.77
N LYS A 794 -7.28 20.38 -33.80
CA LYS A 794 -6.88 18.98 -34.07
C LYS A 794 -6.07 18.87 -35.35
N LEU A 795 -4.88 18.31 -35.23
CA LEU A 795 -4.09 17.81 -36.35
C LEU A 795 -4.32 16.31 -36.52
N ILE A 796 -4.82 15.91 -37.68
CA ILE A 796 -5.02 14.49 -38.03
C ILE A 796 -4.01 14.12 -39.10
N LEU A 797 -3.11 13.19 -38.77
CA LEU A 797 -2.25 12.55 -39.76
C LEU A 797 -3.03 11.38 -40.36
N ASP A 798 -3.17 11.37 -41.68
CA ASP A 798 -3.88 10.29 -42.36
C ASP A 798 -3.18 8.93 -42.18
N VAL A 799 -3.82 7.86 -42.66
CA VAL A 799 -3.33 6.48 -42.50
C VAL A 799 -1.97 6.30 -43.19
N GLU A 800 -1.75 6.94 -44.35
CA GLU A 800 -0.49 6.83 -45.10
C GLU A 800 0.65 7.51 -44.34
N GLN A 801 0.44 8.75 -43.92
CA GLN A 801 1.39 9.52 -43.11
C GLN A 801 1.71 8.80 -41.80
N THR A 802 0.70 8.24 -41.14
CA THR A 802 0.86 7.48 -39.89
C THR A 802 1.73 6.25 -40.09
N GLN A 803 1.52 5.50 -41.18
CA GLN A 803 2.36 4.33 -41.52
C GLN A 803 3.81 4.74 -41.83
N GLN A 804 3.99 5.82 -42.59
CA GLN A 804 5.32 6.35 -42.91
C GLN A 804 6.07 6.81 -41.65
N LEU A 805 5.38 7.49 -40.73
CA LEU A 805 5.92 7.93 -39.46
C LEU A 805 6.28 6.74 -38.56
N THR A 806 5.42 5.72 -38.54
CA THR A 806 5.67 4.46 -37.81
C THR A 806 6.91 3.75 -38.36
N HIS A 807 7.06 3.67 -39.68
CA HIS A 807 8.24 3.10 -40.32
C HIS A 807 9.51 3.92 -40.03
N PHE A 808 9.43 5.24 -40.01
CA PHE A 808 10.54 6.11 -39.60
C PHE A 808 10.98 5.83 -38.16
N ALA A 809 10.02 5.72 -37.23
CA ALA A 809 10.28 5.41 -35.83
C ALA A 809 10.95 4.02 -35.69
N GLN A 810 10.42 3.00 -36.37
CA GLN A 810 11.00 1.65 -36.41
C GLN A 810 12.43 1.63 -36.97
N ARG A 811 12.66 2.32 -38.09
CA ARG A 811 13.99 2.41 -38.73
C ARG A 811 15.04 3.02 -37.79
N ASN A 812 14.64 4.02 -37.00
CA ASN A 812 15.51 4.68 -36.04
C ASN A 812 15.54 4.01 -34.65
N ARG A 813 14.75 2.94 -34.45
CA ARG A 813 14.59 2.20 -33.18
C ARG A 813 14.07 3.07 -32.03
N ILE A 814 13.14 3.97 -32.35
CA ILE A 814 12.50 4.86 -31.40
C ILE A 814 10.99 4.62 -31.29
N THR A 815 10.36 5.08 -30.21
CA THR A 815 8.90 5.05 -30.06
C THR A 815 8.22 6.23 -30.78
N MET A 816 6.93 6.07 -31.11
CA MET A 816 6.10 7.17 -31.63
C MET A 816 6.05 8.34 -30.63
N ASN A 817 5.96 8.06 -29.33
CA ASN A 817 5.99 9.09 -28.29
C ASN A 817 7.29 9.91 -28.34
N THR A 818 8.46 9.26 -28.40
CA THR A 818 9.75 9.94 -28.55
C THR A 818 9.80 10.81 -29.81
N LEU A 819 9.25 10.32 -30.92
CA LEU A 819 9.22 11.07 -32.17
C LEU A 819 8.41 12.36 -32.01
N ILE A 820 7.20 12.27 -31.47
CA ILE A 820 6.31 13.41 -31.25
C ILE A 820 6.93 14.41 -30.26
N GLN A 821 7.53 13.92 -29.18
CA GLN A 821 8.30 14.75 -28.24
C GLN A 821 9.48 15.44 -28.92
N GLY A 822 10.16 14.77 -29.85
CA GLY A 822 11.23 15.36 -30.66
C GLY A 822 10.69 16.52 -31.51
N VAL A 823 9.62 16.30 -32.29
CA VAL A 823 8.99 17.36 -33.08
C VAL A 823 8.61 18.55 -32.19
N TRP A 824 8.00 18.29 -31.04
CA TRP A 824 7.65 19.34 -30.09
C TRP A 824 8.86 20.10 -29.54
N SER A 825 9.93 19.38 -29.18
CA SER A 825 11.20 19.94 -28.71
C SER A 825 11.83 20.88 -29.74
N LEU A 826 11.82 20.49 -31.01
CA LEU A 826 12.32 21.30 -32.11
C LEU A 826 11.50 22.58 -32.27
N LEU A 827 10.16 22.48 -32.23
CA LEU A 827 9.30 23.66 -32.31
C LEU A 827 9.57 24.63 -31.15
N LEU A 828 9.59 24.13 -29.91
CA LEU A 828 9.88 24.94 -28.73
C LEU A 828 11.22 25.66 -28.85
N SER A 829 12.27 24.95 -29.31
CA SER A 829 13.59 25.55 -29.51
C SER A 829 13.56 26.69 -30.54
N ARG A 830 12.80 26.53 -31.63
CA ARG A 830 12.67 27.56 -32.68
C ARG A 830 11.85 28.77 -32.24
N TYR A 831 10.78 28.56 -31.47
CA TYR A 831 9.93 29.64 -30.96
C TYR A 831 10.58 30.42 -29.82
N SER A 832 11.24 29.74 -28.89
CA SER A 832 11.89 30.37 -27.74
C SER A 832 13.28 30.92 -28.05
N GLY A 833 13.92 30.43 -29.12
CA GLY A 833 15.33 30.71 -29.43
C GLY A 833 16.32 29.99 -28.48
N GLN A 834 15.84 29.15 -27.56
CA GLN A 834 16.68 28.40 -26.63
C GLN A 834 17.20 27.11 -27.28
N GLN A 835 18.47 26.78 -27.05
CA GLN A 835 19.04 25.49 -27.48
C GLN A 835 18.64 24.34 -26.55
N THR A 836 18.63 24.57 -25.25
CA THR A 836 18.12 23.62 -24.26
C THR A 836 16.72 24.05 -23.88
N ILE A 837 15.74 23.18 -24.07
CA ILE A 837 14.34 23.43 -23.78
C ILE A 837 13.81 22.48 -22.72
N ALA A 838 12.73 22.88 -22.06
CA ALA A 838 11.97 22.04 -21.15
C ALA A 838 10.48 22.03 -21.53
N PHE A 839 9.84 20.88 -21.41
CA PHE A 839 8.37 20.73 -21.45
C PHE A 839 7.97 19.57 -20.55
N GLY A 840 6.70 19.50 -20.14
CA GLY A 840 6.21 18.38 -19.36
C GLY A 840 5.83 17.20 -20.24
N ALA A 841 6.19 15.98 -19.83
CA ALA A 841 5.66 14.76 -20.41
C ALA A 841 4.87 13.98 -19.35
N THR A 842 3.70 13.47 -19.72
CA THR A 842 2.91 12.61 -18.82
C THR A 842 3.33 11.17 -18.96
N VAL A 843 3.73 10.55 -17.86
CA VAL A 843 4.10 9.14 -17.75
C VAL A 843 2.99 8.35 -17.07
N ALA A 844 2.98 7.03 -17.26
CA ALA A 844 1.94 6.17 -16.68
C ALA A 844 2.05 6.02 -15.15
N GLY A 845 3.27 6.12 -14.59
CA GLY A 845 3.55 6.03 -13.15
C GLY A 845 3.14 4.71 -12.49
N ARG A 846 3.15 3.61 -13.26
CA ARG A 846 2.81 2.25 -12.81
C ARG A 846 4.08 1.40 -12.69
N PRO A 847 4.72 1.33 -11.50
CA PRO A 847 5.97 0.60 -11.32
C PRO A 847 5.77 -0.92 -11.41
N SER A 848 6.64 -1.61 -12.16
CA SER A 848 6.57 -3.07 -12.38
C SER A 848 6.76 -3.91 -11.12
N ASP A 849 7.38 -3.34 -10.08
CA ASP A 849 7.67 -4.03 -8.82
C ASP A 849 6.40 -4.31 -7.99
N ILE A 850 5.30 -3.62 -8.30
CA ILE A 850 4.01 -3.83 -7.64
C ILE A 850 3.21 -4.87 -8.42
N ALA A 851 2.99 -6.03 -7.81
CA ALA A 851 2.23 -7.11 -8.43
C ALA A 851 0.80 -6.67 -8.80
N GLY A 852 0.43 -6.79 -10.08
CA GLY A 852 -0.92 -6.44 -10.54
C GLY A 852 -1.19 -4.94 -10.70
N ILE A 853 -0.14 -4.10 -10.74
CA ILE A 853 -0.25 -2.64 -10.94
C ILE A 853 -1.06 -2.25 -12.17
N ASP A 854 -1.00 -3.03 -13.25
CA ASP A 854 -1.71 -2.78 -14.52
C ASP A 854 -3.24 -2.93 -14.41
N THR A 855 -3.72 -3.55 -13.33
CA THR A 855 -5.14 -3.77 -13.03
C THR A 855 -5.63 -2.94 -11.85
N LEU A 856 -4.72 -2.21 -11.18
CA LEU A 856 -5.05 -1.40 -10.03
C LEU A 856 -5.67 -0.07 -10.47
N ILE A 857 -6.73 0.34 -9.78
CA ILE A 857 -7.48 1.56 -10.09
C ILE A 857 -7.04 2.67 -9.13
N GLY A 858 -6.70 3.84 -9.68
CA GLY A 858 -6.24 5.01 -8.95
C GLY A 858 -5.62 6.08 -9.87
N LEU A 859 -5.05 7.12 -9.28
CA LEU A 859 -4.26 8.11 -10.00
C LEU A 859 -2.78 7.72 -9.94
N PHE A 860 -2.22 7.26 -11.06
CA PHE A 860 -0.81 6.88 -11.18
C PHE A 860 -0.01 7.79 -12.08
N ILE A 861 -0.67 8.41 -13.06
CA ILE A 861 -0.01 9.32 -13.99
C ILE A 861 0.79 10.38 -13.25
N ASN A 862 1.96 10.69 -13.78
CA ASN A 862 2.80 11.77 -13.27
C ASN A 862 3.28 12.65 -14.41
N THR A 863 3.60 13.92 -14.12
CA THR A 863 4.12 14.87 -15.10
C THR A 863 5.55 15.21 -14.75
N LEU A 864 6.47 14.95 -15.69
CA LEU A 864 7.91 15.11 -15.49
C LEU A 864 8.49 16.05 -16.53
N PRO A 865 9.51 16.86 -16.20
CA PRO A 865 10.19 17.66 -17.20
C PRO A 865 11.00 16.76 -18.12
N VAL A 866 10.89 17.02 -19.42
CA VAL A 866 11.81 16.56 -20.44
C VAL A 866 12.72 17.74 -20.77
N VAL A 867 13.99 17.66 -20.38
CA VAL A 867 14.99 18.70 -20.63
C VAL A 867 15.91 18.23 -21.75
N THR A 868 15.79 18.79 -22.95
CA THR A 868 16.57 18.30 -24.09
C THR A 868 17.26 19.45 -24.82
N ARG A 869 18.44 19.15 -25.37
CA ARG A 869 19.22 20.08 -26.19
C ARG A 869 18.99 19.80 -27.66
N VAL A 870 18.73 20.85 -28.42
CA VAL A 870 18.56 20.83 -29.87
C VAL A 870 19.79 21.50 -30.50
N SER A 871 20.65 20.73 -31.18
CA SER A 871 21.83 21.24 -31.90
C SER A 871 21.62 21.12 -33.41
N ALA A 872 21.87 22.18 -34.17
CA ALA A 872 21.61 22.19 -35.61
C ALA A 872 22.43 21.15 -36.39
N GLU A 873 23.63 20.84 -35.92
CA GLU A 873 24.60 19.94 -36.55
C GLU A 873 24.35 18.47 -36.22
N GLN A 874 23.45 18.17 -35.27
CA GLN A 874 23.20 16.81 -34.82
C GLN A 874 22.34 16.06 -35.83
N GLY A 875 22.71 14.80 -36.10
CA GLY A 875 21.92 13.90 -36.92
C GLY A 875 20.55 13.60 -36.29
N ILE A 876 19.48 13.66 -37.08
CA ILE A 876 18.10 13.54 -36.58
C ILE A 876 17.88 12.22 -35.82
N GLY A 877 18.36 11.11 -36.37
CA GLY A 877 18.20 9.79 -35.76
C GLY A 877 18.98 9.62 -34.44
N ASP A 878 20.17 10.21 -34.35
CA ASP A 878 20.99 10.16 -33.13
C ASP A 878 20.36 10.98 -32.00
N TRP A 879 19.86 12.17 -32.33
CA TRP A 879 19.15 13.02 -31.38
C TRP A 879 17.88 12.35 -30.82
N LEU A 880 17.05 11.75 -31.67
CA LEU A 880 15.84 11.06 -31.21
C LEU A 880 16.17 9.82 -30.36
N ARG A 881 17.27 9.10 -30.66
CA ARG A 881 17.73 7.98 -29.80
C ARG A 881 18.21 8.48 -28.45
N GLN A 882 18.96 9.58 -28.40
CA GLN A 882 19.38 10.21 -27.16
C GLN A 882 18.18 10.64 -26.31
N LEU A 883 17.16 11.24 -26.93
CA LEU A 883 15.91 11.59 -26.24
C LEU A 883 15.18 10.35 -25.69
N GLN A 884 15.18 9.24 -26.42
CA GLN A 884 14.62 7.98 -25.91
C GLN A 884 15.42 7.42 -24.73
N GLU A 885 16.75 7.39 -24.82
CA GLU A 885 17.62 6.94 -23.72
C GLU A 885 17.42 7.77 -22.46
N GLN A 886 17.24 9.08 -22.61
CA GLN A 886 16.91 9.98 -21.51
C GLN A 886 15.52 9.67 -20.90
N ASN A 887 14.51 9.45 -21.74
CA ASN A 887 13.19 9.05 -21.25
C ASN A 887 13.23 7.68 -20.54
N LEU A 888 14.10 6.77 -20.97
CA LEU A 888 14.29 5.47 -20.33
C LEU A 888 15.00 5.60 -18.97
N SER A 889 16.01 6.46 -18.84
CA SER A 889 16.70 6.68 -17.55
C SER A 889 15.81 7.41 -16.54
N ALA A 890 14.88 8.26 -17.00
CA ALA A 890 13.90 8.88 -16.13
C ALA A 890 12.90 7.89 -15.51
N ARG A 891 12.73 6.67 -16.06
CA ARG A 891 11.77 5.65 -15.58
C ARG A 891 11.94 5.29 -14.11
N GLU A 892 13.19 5.14 -13.67
CA GLU A 892 13.51 4.79 -12.28
C GLU A 892 13.22 5.94 -11.31
N HIS A 893 12.91 7.13 -11.82
CA HIS A 893 12.57 8.32 -11.05
C HIS A 893 11.18 8.87 -11.42
N GLU A 894 10.35 8.11 -12.14
CA GLU A 894 9.06 8.59 -12.66
C GLU A 894 8.05 8.96 -11.57
N TYR A 895 8.28 8.48 -10.35
CA TYR A 895 7.44 8.75 -9.19
C TYR A 895 7.68 10.11 -8.51
N THR A 896 8.67 10.87 -8.99
CA THR A 896 9.08 12.12 -8.33
C THR A 896 8.02 13.20 -8.46
N SER A 897 7.74 13.92 -7.36
CA SER A 897 6.85 15.07 -7.40
C SER A 897 7.37 16.18 -8.32
N LEU A 898 6.54 16.68 -9.22
CA LEU A 898 6.88 17.86 -10.03
C LEU A 898 7.18 19.08 -9.13
N THR A 899 6.50 19.22 -8.00
CA THR A 899 6.78 20.27 -7.01
C THR A 899 8.19 20.15 -6.43
N ASP A 900 8.66 18.93 -6.16
CA ASP A 900 10.02 18.69 -5.68
C ASP A 900 11.05 18.98 -6.75
N ILE A 901 10.79 18.53 -7.98
CA ILE A 901 11.62 18.81 -9.16
C ILE A 901 11.76 20.33 -9.36
N HIS A 902 10.66 21.09 -9.29
CA HIS A 902 10.70 22.54 -9.36
C HIS A 902 11.54 23.11 -8.21
N ARG A 903 11.31 22.68 -6.96
CA ARG A 903 12.07 23.13 -5.79
C ARG A 903 13.58 22.85 -5.90
N TRP A 904 13.98 21.77 -6.55
CA TRP A 904 15.39 21.43 -6.79
C TRP A 904 16.00 22.19 -7.97
N SER A 905 15.18 22.83 -8.81
CA SER A 905 15.64 23.70 -9.89
C SER A 905 16.09 25.06 -9.35
N GLU A 906 17.15 25.63 -9.92
CA GLU A 906 17.52 27.04 -9.70
C GLU A 906 16.40 28.02 -10.12
N HIS A 907 15.46 27.58 -10.95
CA HIS A 907 14.32 28.37 -11.46
C HIS A 907 12.98 28.02 -10.80
N GLY A 908 12.99 27.28 -9.68
CA GLY A 908 11.81 26.62 -9.11
C GLY A 908 10.59 27.48 -8.80
N ALA A 909 10.77 28.76 -8.48
CA ALA A 909 9.68 29.64 -8.08
C ALA A 909 8.66 29.93 -9.19
N GLN A 910 9.04 29.79 -10.47
CA GLN A 910 8.18 30.07 -11.62
C GLN A 910 7.74 28.80 -12.37
N GLY A 911 8.26 27.62 -11.98
CA GLY A 911 8.20 26.40 -12.78
C GLY A 911 9.21 26.42 -13.95
N VAL A 912 9.37 25.27 -14.62
CA VAL A 912 10.38 25.12 -15.68
C VAL A 912 9.80 25.07 -17.10
N PHE A 913 8.49 24.88 -17.23
CA PHE A 913 7.76 24.84 -18.51
C PHE A 913 6.29 25.25 -18.38
N ASP A 914 5.64 25.61 -19.49
CA ASP A 914 4.20 25.96 -19.57
C ASP A 914 3.41 25.12 -20.60
N SER A 915 4.06 24.15 -21.24
CA SER A 915 3.42 23.22 -22.17
C SER A 915 3.71 21.77 -21.82
N ILE A 916 2.73 20.90 -22.07
CA ILE A 916 2.84 19.46 -21.79
C ILE A 916 2.43 18.60 -22.97
N VAL A 917 3.03 17.41 -23.08
CA VAL A 917 2.69 16.36 -24.04
C VAL A 917 2.13 15.16 -23.28
N VAL A 918 0.93 14.73 -23.67
CA VAL A 918 0.20 13.58 -23.11
C VAL A 918 -0.01 12.57 -24.22
N PHE A 919 0.57 11.38 -24.06
CA PHE A 919 0.41 10.29 -25.04
C PHE A 919 -0.62 9.28 -24.52
N GLU A 920 -1.79 9.23 -25.15
CA GLU A 920 -2.89 8.34 -24.74
C GLU A 920 -2.77 6.98 -25.40
N ASN A 921 -2.54 5.94 -24.59
CA ASN A 921 -2.46 4.55 -25.04
C ASN A 921 -3.73 3.73 -24.70
N TYR A 922 -4.81 4.34 -24.19
CA TYR A 922 -5.96 3.61 -23.61
C TYR A 922 -7.30 3.99 -24.23
N PRO A 923 -7.81 3.16 -25.16
CA PRO A 923 -9.17 3.27 -25.68
C PRO A 923 -10.26 3.01 -24.64
N VAL A 924 -10.90 4.05 -24.11
CA VAL A 924 -12.15 3.87 -23.33
C VAL A 924 -13.24 3.24 -24.20
N ASP A 925 -13.31 3.63 -25.48
CA ASP A 925 -14.25 3.07 -26.47
C ASP A 925 -14.10 1.55 -26.64
N ASP A 926 -12.87 1.03 -26.79
CA ASP A 926 -12.65 -0.40 -27.04
C ASP A 926 -12.96 -1.22 -25.79
N ALA A 927 -12.67 -0.68 -24.58
CA ALA A 927 -13.00 -1.33 -23.32
C ALA A 927 -14.52 -1.48 -23.15
N LEU A 928 -15.29 -0.45 -23.49
CA LEU A 928 -16.75 -0.49 -23.49
C LEU A 928 -17.27 -1.48 -24.54
N GLN A 929 -16.85 -1.36 -25.80
CA GLN A 929 -17.33 -2.20 -26.90
C GLN A 929 -17.01 -3.69 -26.71
N SER A 930 -15.80 -4.03 -26.29
CA SER A 930 -15.36 -5.44 -26.09
C SER A 930 -16.11 -6.16 -24.97
N SER A 931 -16.65 -5.40 -24.01
CA SER A 931 -17.35 -5.93 -22.82
C SER A 931 -18.87 -5.76 -22.89
N THR A 932 -19.40 -5.21 -23.99
CA THR A 932 -20.83 -4.92 -24.14
C THR A 932 -21.64 -6.21 -24.39
N PRO A 933 -22.70 -6.48 -23.62
CA PRO A 933 -23.59 -7.62 -23.87
C PRO A 933 -24.43 -7.43 -25.14
N VAL A 934 -24.87 -8.55 -25.72
CA VAL A 934 -25.81 -8.55 -26.86
C VAL A 934 -27.10 -7.82 -26.47
N GLY A 935 -27.42 -6.74 -27.18
CA GLY A 935 -28.62 -5.93 -26.97
C GLY A 935 -28.40 -4.60 -26.24
N VAL A 936 -27.19 -4.31 -25.76
CA VAL A 936 -26.79 -2.97 -25.29
C VAL A 936 -25.91 -2.31 -26.35
N ALA A 937 -26.13 -1.04 -26.64
CA ALA A 937 -25.31 -0.28 -27.59
C ALA A 937 -24.94 1.09 -27.02
N PHE A 938 -23.68 1.49 -27.22
CA PHE A 938 -23.14 2.77 -26.78
C PHE A 938 -22.92 3.69 -27.98
N SER A 939 -23.31 4.97 -27.86
CA SER A 939 -22.96 5.98 -28.87
C SER A 939 -21.50 6.44 -28.74
N ALA A 940 -21.02 7.24 -29.70
CA ALA A 940 -19.71 7.88 -29.62
C ALA A 940 -19.55 8.69 -28.31
N LEU A 941 -18.42 8.49 -27.63
CA LEU A 941 -18.06 9.16 -26.38
C LEU A 941 -17.80 10.66 -26.62
N LYS A 942 -18.39 11.51 -25.77
CA LYS A 942 -17.97 12.91 -25.62
C LYS A 942 -17.32 13.06 -24.24
N ASN A 943 -16.01 13.34 -24.22
CA ASN A 943 -15.23 13.55 -23.01
C ASN A 943 -14.90 15.04 -22.85
N TYR A 944 -15.05 15.55 -21.64
CA TYR A 944 -14.61 16.88 -21.26
C TYR A 944 -13.50 16.74 -20.21
N GLU A 945 -12.32 17.28 -20.54
CA GLU A 945 -11.12 17.27 -19.70
C GLU A 945 -10.38 18.59 -19.89
N GLU A 946 -10.29 19.36 -18.81
CA GLU A 946 -9.52 20.60 -18.73
C GLU A 946 -8.26 20.40 -17.89
N THR A 947 -7.13 20.93 -18.37
CA THR A 947 -5.82 20.86 -17.71
C THR A 947 -5.36 22.26 -17.28
N ASN A 948 -4.53 22.35 -16.25
CA ASN A 948 -4.05 23.62 -15.70
C ASN A 948 -2.93 24.30 -16.52
N TYR A 949 -2.47 23.69 -17.62
CA TYR A 949 -1.38 24.22 -18.43
C TYR A 949 -1.90 25.07 -19.60
N PRO A 950 -1.25 26.20 -19.93
CA PRO A 950 -1.63 27.03 -21.07
C PRO A 950 -1.77 26.29 -22.41
N LEU A 951 -0.95 25.27 -22.65
CA LEU A 951 -1.04 24.40 -23.84
C LEU A 951 -0.75 22.94 -23.48
N THR A 952 -1.66 22.05 -23.88
CA THR A 952 -1.55 20.59 -23.72
C THR A 952 -1.71 19.91 -25.07
N LEU A 953 -0.73 19.10 -25.47
CA LEU A 953 -0.80 18.26 -26.67
C LEU A 953 -1.27 16.87 -26.25
N VAL A 954 -2.50 16.50 -26.61
CA VAL A 954 -3.02 15.15 -26.40
C VAL A 954 -2.85 14.34 -27.68
N VAL A 955 -2.07 13.27 -27.61
CA VAL A 955 -1.68 12.46 -28.76
C VAL A 955 -2.33 11.09 -28.67
N GLY A 956 -3.22 10.79 -29.61
CA GLY A 956 -3.79 9.46 -29.80
C GLY A 956 -3.21 8.81 -31.05
N ALA A 957 -2.62 7.62 -30.93
CA ALA A 957 -2.05 6.88 -32.06
C ALA A 957 -2.73 5.53 -32.25
N ARG A 958 -3.51 5.39 -33.33
CA ARG A 958 -4.09 4.12 -33.79
C ARG A 958 -3.80 3.90 -35.28
N ASP A 959 -4.83 3.67 -36.09
CA ASP A 959 -4.74 3.64 -37.55
C ASP A 959 -4.34 5.02 -38.12
N THR A 960 -4.69 6.08 -37.40
CA THR A 960 -4.27 7.47 -37.62
C THR A 960 -3.67 8.04 -36.35
N VAL A 961 -2.71 8.97 -36.48
CA VAL A 961 -2.26 9.81 -35.36
C VAL A 961 -3.10 11.08 -35.30
N VAL A 962 -3.72 11.34 -34.15
CA VAL A 962 -4.44 12.57 -33.87
C VAL A 962 -3.70 13.32 -32.77
N ILE A 963 -3.41 14.60 -33.00
CA ILE A 963 -2.81 15.51 -32.02
C ILE A 963 -3.83 16.61 -31.75
N ASP A 964 -4.40 16.62 -30.55
CA ASP A 964 -5.34 17.62 -30.07
C ASP A 964 -4.60 18.66 -29.23
N PHE A 965 -4.47 19.86 -29.76
CA PHE A 965 -3.88 21.02 -29.08
C PHE A 965 -4.97 21.69 -28.24
N LYS A 966 -5.01 21.37 -26.95
CA LYS A 966 -5.89 22.02 -25.97
C LYS A 966 -5.19 23.22 -25.35
N TYR A 967 -5.80 24.41 -25.40
CA TYR A 967 -5.15 25.65 -24.99
C TYR A 967 -6.07 26.59 -24.22
N GLN A 968 -5.49 27.41 -23.35
CA GLN A 968 -6.22 28.46 -22.64
C GLN A 968 -6.41 29.67 -23.56
N THR A 969 -7.67 30.07 -23.80
CA THR A 969 -8.01 31.18 -24.71
C THR A 969 -7.60 32.55 -24.15
N GLY A 970 -7.35 32.66 -22.84
CA GLY A 970 -6.78 33.86 -22.22
C GLY A 970 -5.28 34.05 -22.47
N VAL A 971 -4.60 33.00 -22.98
CA VAL A 971 -3.16 33.00 -23.28
C VAL A 971 -2.91 32.94 -24.78
N PHE A 972 -3.58 32.04 -25.50
CA PHE A 972 -3.40 31.84 -26.93
C PHE A 972 -4.68 32.14 -27.72
N ASP A 973 -4.55 32.96 -28.78
CA ASP A 973 -5.56 33.05 -29.83
C ASP A 973 -5.57 31.79 -30.69
N ASN A 974 -6.73 31.42 -31.24
CA ASN A 974 -6.90 30.24 -32.10
C ASN A 974 -5.92 30.25 -33.30
N GLN A 975 -5.69 31.43 -33.89
CA GLN A 975 -4.75 31.60 -34.99
C GLN A 975 -3.31 31.21 -34.62
N HIS A 976 -2.86 31.48 -33.39
CA HIS A 976 -1.53 31.05 -32.95
C HIS A 976 -1.41 29.52 -32.94
N ILE A 977 -2.42 28.83 -32.43
CA ILE A 977 -2.42 27.37 -32.34
C ILE A 977 -2.54 26.72 -33.71
N GLN A 978 -3.32 27.30 -34.63
CA GLN A 978 -3.38 26.84 -36.02
C GLN A 978 -2.01 26.92 -36.71
N VAL A 979 -1.26 28.00 -36.49
CA VAL A 979 0.11 28.14 -37.02
C VAL A 979 1.05 27.09 -36.39
N ILE A 980 0.99 26.88 -35.07
CA ILE A 980 1.78 25.84 -34.40
C ILE A 980 1.45 24.45 -34.96
N SER A 981 0.17 24.14 -35.15
CA SER A 981 -0.31 22.87 -35.74
C SER A 981 0.21 22.68 -37.18
N GLN A 982 0.20 23.74 -38.00
CA GLN A 982 0.75 23.70 -39.35
C GLN A 982 2.26 23.48 -39.37
N HIS A 983 3.01 24.19 -38.53
CA HIS A 983 4.44 23.99 -38.36
C HIS A 983 4.78 22.57 -37.85
N PHE A 984 3.99 22.04 -36.93
CA PHE A 984 4.12 20.66 -36.46
C PHE A 984 4.01 19.67 -37.63
N ASN A 985 2.95 19.80 -38.43
CA ASN A 985 2.75 18.97 -39.62
C ASN A 985 3.90 19.13 -40.64
N GLN A 986 4.42 20.34 -40.81
CA GLN A 986 5.53 20.63 -41.72
C GLN A 986 6.84 19.95 -41.30
N VAL A 987 7.12 19.89 -39.99
CA VAL A 987 8.26 19.14 -39.45
C VAL A 987 8.05 17.64 -39.65
N VAL A 988 6.86 17.11 -39.34
CA VAL A 988 6.52 15.69 -39.53
C VAL A 988 6.74 15.24 -40.98
N LYS A 989 6.27 16.03 -41.96
CA LYS A 989 6.46 15.74 -43.39
C LYS A 989 7.94 15.66 -43.78
N GLN A 990 8.77 16.56 -43.25
CA GLN A 990 10.21 16.55 -43.55
C GLN A 990 10.95 15.38 -42.91
N LEU A 991 10.54 14.94 -41.72
CA LEU A 991 11.06 13.73 -41.10
C LEU A 991 10.73 12.48 -41.94
N ILE A 992 9.50 12.41 -42.47
CA ILE A 992 9.05 11.32 -43.33
C ILE A 992 9.81 11.29 -44.66
N ASP A 993 9.99 12.44 -45.31
CA ASP A 993 10.68 12.56 -46.61
C ASP A 993 12.15 12.08 -46.56
N ALA A 994 12.77 12.06 -45.37
CA ALA A 994 14.13 11.59 -45.13
C ALA A 994 15.20 12.23 -46.04
N LYS A 995 14.99 13.50 -46.44
CA LYS A 995 15.92 14.30 -47.25
C LYS A 995 16.92 15.13 -46.43
N ASN A 996 16.67 15.22 -45.13
CA ASN A 996 17.44 16.00 -44.19
C ASN A 996 18.33 15.06 -43.36
N ASP A 997 19.62 15.37 -43.27
CA ASP A 997 20.57 14.57 -42.49
C ASP A 997 20.66 15.10 -41.05
N CYS A 998 20.62 16.43 -40.90
CA CYS A 998 20.78 17.12 -39.61
C CYS A 998 19.52 17.91 -39.22
N ILE A 999 19.39 18.25 -37.94
CA ILE A 999 18.25 19.02 -37.39
C ILE A 999 18.16 20.42 -38.03
N GLY A 1000 19.32 21.03 -38.34
CA GLY A 1000 19.42 22.36 -38.95
C GLY A 1000 18.74 22.45 -40.32
N ASP A 1001 18.68 21.34 -41.06
CA ASP A 1001 18.11 21.26 -42.41
C ASP A 1001 16.57 21.29 -42.41
N ILE A 1002 15.94 21.09 -41.25
CA ILE A 1002 14.48 21.10 -41.12
C ILE A 1002 13.99 22.55 -41.14
N ALA A 1003 13.28 22.90 -42.21
CA ALA A 1003 12.65 24.21 -42.35
C ALA A 1003 11.34 24.26 -41.56
N LEU A 1004 11.21 25.23 -40.65
CA LEU A 1004 9.97 25.44 -39.89
C LEU A 1004 8.85 26.00 -40.78
N LEU A 1005 9.18 27.05 -41.53
CA LEU A 1005 8.25 27.79 -42.37
C LEU A 1005 7.96 27.01 -43.65
N SER A 1006 6.71 27.08 -44.10
CA SER A 1006 6.36 26.68 -45.45
C SER A 1006 6.99 27.62 -46.48
N LYS A 1007 7.04 27.16 -47.72
CA LYS A 1007 7.52 27.97 -48.85
C LYS A 1007 6.69 29.26 -49.00
N ALA A 1008 5.37 29.17 -48.82
CA ALA A 1008 4.48 30.33 -48.90
C ALA A 1008 4.73 31.35 -47.79
N GLU A 1009 4.96 30.90 -46.55
CA GLU A 1009 5.31 31.80 -45.44
C GLU A 1009 6.67 32.47 -45.64
N THR A 1010 7.63 31.73 -46.18
CA THR A 1010 8.96 32.26 -46.50
C THR A 1010 8.87 33.35 -47.57
N GLU A 1011 8.13 33.09 -48.65
CA GLU A 1011 7.88 34.06 -49.72
C GLU A 1011 7.15 35.31 -49.18
N ALA A 1012 6.15 35.14 -48.31
CA ALA A 1012 5.44 36.24 -47.68
C ALA A 1012 6.35 37.11 -46.80
N LEU A 1013 7.23 36.51 -45.98
CA LEU A 1013 8.18 37.25 -45.15
C LEU A 1013 9.24 37.98 -45.98
N LEU A 1014 9.77 37.35 -47.04
CA LEU A 1014 10.72 38.00 -47.95
C LEU A 1014 10.09 39.18 -48.71
N ALA A 1015 8.79 39.10 -49.02
CA ALA A 1015 8.07 40.21 -49.63
C ALA A 1015 7.98 41.44 -48.70
N ILE A 1016 7.84 41.24 -47.38
CA ILE A 1016 7.83 42.34 -46.40
C ILE A 1016 9.17 43.09 -46.37
N GLY A 1017 10.29 42.38 -46.55
CA GLY A 1017 11.63 42.96 -46.58
C GLY A 1017 12.03 43.63 -47.90
N SER A 1018 11.14 43.64 -48.90
CA SER A 1018 11.43 44.15 -50.24
C SER A 1018 10.78 45.52 -50.47
N ASN A 1019 11.58 46.55 -50.76
CA ASN A 1019 11.08 47.85 -51.23
C ASN A 1019 10.98 47.83 -52.77
N GLU A 1020 9.80 48.14 -53.31
CA GLU A 1020 9.60 48.23 -54.77
C GLU A 1020 10.30 49.44 -55.42
N ILE A 1021 10.69 50.43 -54.61
CA ILE A 1021 11.34 51.66 -55.09
C ILE A 1021 12.85 51.43 -55.24
N SER A 1022 13.32 51.39 -56.48
CA SER A 1022 14.74 51.45 -56.80
C SER A 1022 15.21 52.90 -56.79
N TYR A 1023 16.20 53.22 -55.96
CA TYR A 1023 16.90 54.51 -56.02
C TYR A 1023 18.00 54.43 -57.08
N GLU A 1024 18.21 55.51 -57.84
CA GLU A 1024 19.31 55.61 -58.80
C GLU A 1024 20.62 55.73 -58.01
N GLN A 1025 21.46 54.69 -58.04
CA GLN A 1025 22.66 54.58 -57.19
C GLN A 1025 23.92 55.20 -57.80
N ASP A 1026 23.86 55.61 -59.06
CA ASP A 1026 25.05 56.01 -59.82
C ASP A 1026 25.42 57.49 -59.68
N THR A 1027 24.49 58.36 -59.22
CA THR A 1027 24.76 59.79 -59.05
C THR A 1027 25.17 60.11 -57.62
N LEU A 1028 26.34 60.72 -57.45
CA LEU A 1028 26.88 61.04 -56.13
C LEU A 1028 26.13 62.23 -55.51
N VAL A 1029 26.02 62.26 -54.18
CA VAL A 1029 25.27 63.31 -53.46
C VAL A 1029 25.77 64.73 -53.81
N HIS A 1030 27.08 64.90 -53.97
CA HIS A 1030 27.64 66.21 -54.34
C HIS A 1030 27.31 66.58 -55.79
N GLU A 1031 27.18 65.61 -56.70
CA GLU A 1031 26.75 65.84 -58.09
C GLU A 1031 25.27 66.22 -58.15
N LEU A 1032 24.40 65.62 -57.31
CA LEU A 1032 23.01 66.04 -57.18
C LEU A 1032 22.90 67.51 -56.71
N ILE A 1033 23.76 67.91 -55.77
CA ILE A 1033 23.83 69.31 -55.30
C ILE A 1033 24.38 70.24 -56.40
N GLU A 1034 25.34 69.80 -57.21
CA GLU A 1034 25.83 70.53 -58.38
C GLU A 1034 24.75 70.73 -59.45
N GLN A 1035 24.02 69.65 -59.78
CA GLN A 1035 22.89 69.72 -60.72
C GLN A 1035 21.81 70.69 -60.22
N GLN A 1036 21.53 70.68 -58.91
CA GLN A 1036 20.59 71.62 -58.31
C GLN A 1036 21.11 73.07 -58.34
N ALA A 1037 22.41 73.29 -58.18
CA ALA A 1037 23.04 74.60 -58.33
C ALA A 1037 23.02 75.13 -59.76
N LEU A 1038 23.03 74.25 -60.76
CA LEU A 1038 22.84 74.60 -62.16
C LEU A 1038 21.37 74.87 -62.50
N SER A 1039 20.44 74.07 -61.95
CA SER A 1039 19.01 74.19 -62.24
C SER A 1039 18.38 75.44 -61.61
N THR A 1040 18.77 75.74 -60.36
CA THR A 1040 18.13 76.78 -59.54
C THR A 1040 19.19 77.62 -58.80
N PRO A 1041 20.07 78.35 -59.52
CA PRO A 1041 21.27 78.97 -58.93
C PRO A 1041 20.97 80.00 -57.83
N ASN A 1042 19.86 80.74 -57.96
CA ASN A 1042 19.44 81.76 -57.01
C ASN A 1042 18.53 81.22 -55.89
N GLY A 1043 18.18 79.93 -55.92
CA GLY A 1043 17.40 79.31 -54.86
C GLY A 1043 18.20 79.24 -53.57
N ILE A 1044 17.55 79.46 -52.42
CA ILE A 1044 18.19 79.35 -51.10
C ILE A 1044 18.52 77.89 -50.83
N ALA A 1045 19.79 77.59 -50.54
CA ALA A 1045 20.29 76.25 -50.23
C ALA A 1045 20.56 76.03 -48.74
N LEU A 1046 21.04 77.06 -48.05
CA LEU A 1046 21.41 77.00 -46.65
C LEU A 1046 21.08 78.32 -45.95
N VAL A 1047 20.51 78.22 -44.75
CA VAL A 1047 20.23 79.35 -43.85
C VAL A 1047 20.83 79.01 -42.49
N PHE A 1048 21.65 79.92 -41.97
CA PHE A 1048 22.20 79.82 -40.62
C PHE A 1048 22.20 81.22 -40.00
N GLU A 1049 21.36 81.43 -38.99
CA GLU A 1049 21.10 82.74 -38.39
C GLU A 1049 20.74 83.80 -39.46
N ASP A 1050 21.48 84.92 -39.50
CA ASP A 1050 21.29 86.01 -40.47
C ASP A 1050 22.00 85.75 -41.82
N GLU A 1051 22.76 84.65 -41.96
CA GLU A 1051 23.46 84.30 -43.19
C GLU A 1051 22.63 83.35 -44.06
N THR A 1052 22.55 83.66 -45.36
CA THR A 1052 21.83 82.86 -46.35
C THR A 1052 22.71 82.62 -47.58
N LEU A 1053 22.88 81.36 -47.96
CA LEU A 1053 23.56 80.98 -49.21
C LEU A 1053 22.58 80.45 -50.24
N THR A 1054 22.71 80.93 -51.47
CA THR A 1054 22.06 80.31 -52.62
C THR A 1054 22.79 79.02 -53.02
N TYR A 1055 22.14 78.14 -53.79
CA TYR A 1055 22.80 76.92 -54.30
C TYR A 1055 24.07 77.24 -55.09
N GLN A 1056 24.07 78.32 -55.90
CA GLN A 1056 25.27 78.77 -56.61
C GLN A 1056 26.38 79.19 -55.65
N ALA A 1057 26.05 79.96 -54.60
CA ALA A 1057 27.03 80.43 -53.62
C ALA A 1057 27.62 79.29 -52.79
N LEU A 1058 26.77 78.35 -52.35
CA LEU A 1058 27.19 77.15 -51.60
C LEU A 1058 28.11 76.28 -52.46
N ASN A 1059 27.71 75.98 -53.69
CA ASN A 1059 28.51 75.15 -54.60
C ASN A 1059 29.86 75.82 -54.93
N ALA A 1060 29.87 77.13 -55.16
CA ALA A 1060 31.11 77.87 -55.42
C ALA A 1060 32.07 77.85 -54.22
N ARG A 1061 31.59 78.08 -52.99
CA ARG A 1061 32.41 78.00 -51.78
C ARG A 1061 32.94 76.58 -51.55
N ALA A 1062 32.11 75.56 -51.75
CA ALA A 1062 32.53 74.16 -51.65
C ALA A 1062 33.58 73.78 -52.71
N ASN A 1063 33.43 74.23 -53.97
CA ASN A 1063 34.41 74.00 -55.03
C ASN A 1063 35.76 74.66 -54.72
N GLN A 1064 35.75 75.88 -54.16
CA GLN A 1064 36.97 76.57 -53.75
C GLN A 1064 37.72 75.78 -52.67
N LEU A 1065 37.00 75.31 -51.65
CA LEU A 1065 37.58 74.50 -50.59
C LEU A 1065 38.02 73.12 -51.10
N ALA A 1066 37.27 72.49 -52.00
CA ALA A 1066 37.63 71.22 -52.62
C ALA A 1066 38.95 71.32 -53.40
N HIS A 1067 39.10 72.36 -54.24
CA HIS A 1067 40.37 72.61 -54.94
C HIS A 1067 41.53 72.90 -53.98
N TYR A 1068 41.27 73.59 -52.87
CA TYR A 1068 42.28 73.79 -51.83
C TYR A 1068 42.72 72.46 -51.21
N LEU A 1069 41.77 71.60 -50.84
CA LEU A 1069 42.04 70.27 -50.29
C LEU A 1069 42.83 69.39 -51.28
N ILE A 1070 42.48 69.41 -52.57
CA ILE A 1070 43.25 68.74 -53.64
C ILE A 1070 44.68 69.29 -53.69
N ALA A 1071 44.85 70.61 -53.59
CA ALA A 1071 46.18 71.23 -53.58
C ALA A 1071 46.99 70.90 -52.32
N GLN A 1072 46.34 70.57 -51.20
CA GLN A 1072 46.98 70.05 -49.99
C GLN A 1072 47.27 68.54 -50.05
N GLY A 1073 46.90 67.87 -51.15
CA GLY A 1073 47.23 66.47 -51.41
C GLY A 1073 46.12 65.48 -51.08
N VAL A 1074 44.93 65.93 -50.67
CA VAL A 1074 43.79 65.04 -50.41
C VAL A 1074 43.38 64.32 -51.70
N GLN A 1075 43.31 62.99 -51.62
CA GLN A 1075 42.89 62.08 -52.68
C GLN A 1075 41.53 61.44 -52.35
N PRO A 1076 40.86 60.80 -53.32
CA PRO A 1076 39.72 59.94 -53.03
C PRO A 1076 40.05 58.87 -51.98
N GLU A 1077 39.06 58.48 -51.17
CA GLU A 1077 39.19 57.56 -50.02
C GLU A 1077 39.97 58.11 -48.81
N ASP A 1078 40.56 59.31 -48.89
CA ASP A 1078 41.20 59.94 -47.72
C ASP A 1078 40.15 60.42 -46.71
N THR A 1079 40.44 60.21 -45.43
CA THR A 1079 39.62 60.72 -44.32
C THR A 1079 40.04 62.14 -43.93
N VAL A 1080 39.12 63.10 -44.03
CA VAL A 1080 39.36 64.50 -43.68
C VAL A 1080 38.59 64.88 -42.42
N GLY A 1081 39.32 65.19 -41.34
CA GLY A 1081 38.70 65.65 -40.09
C GLY A 1081 38.06 67.03 -40.23
N ILE A 1082 36.81 67.18 -39.78
CA ILE A 1082 36.05 68.44 -39.82
C ILE A 1082 35.67 68.91 -38.42
N ALA A 1083 36.60 69.59 -37.76
CA ALA A 1083 36.41 70.11 -36.40
C ALA A 1083 35.86 71.54 -36.41
N VAL A 1084 34.60 71.71 -36.80
CA VAL A 1084 33.87 72.99 -36.72
C VAL A 1084 32.52 72.81 -36.05
N GLU A 1085 32.05 73.84 -35.34
CA GLU A 1085 30.69 73.86 -34.80
C GLU A 1085 29.66 73.99 -35.93
N ARG A 1086 28.36 73.88 -35.60
CA ARG A 1086 27.29 74.07 -36.59
C ARG A 1086 27.37 75.47 -37.18
N SER A 1087 27.77 75.56 -38.44
CA SER A 1087 27.88 76.82 -39.17
C SER A 1087 27.74 76.60 -40.68
N VAL A 1088 27.77 77.68 -41.45
CA VAL A 1088 27.84 77.62 -42.92
C VAL A 1088 29.10 76.87 -43.39
N GLU A 1089 30.23 77.08 -42.71
CA GLU A 1089 31.52 76.43 -42.99
C GLU A 1089 31.45 74.92 -42.80
N MET A 1090 30.65 74.41 -41.86
CA MET A 1090 30.43 72.97 -41.69
C MET A 1090 29.88 72.36 -42.98
N VAL A 1091 28.78 72.89 -43.50
CA VAL A 1091 28.12 72.35 -44.71
C VAL A 1091 29.02 72.52 -45.94
N VAL A 1092 29.73 73.65 -46.05
CA VAL A 1092 30.73 73.88 -47.10
C VAL A 1092 31.86 72.85 -47.02
N GLY A 1093 32.35 72.56 -45.81
CA GLY A 1093 33.40 71.58 -45.53
C GLY A 1093 32.98 70.16 -45.89
N LEU A 1094 31.80 69.72 -45.44
CA LEU A 1094 31.24 68.42 -45.78
C LEU A 1094 31.13 68.24 -47.30
N LEU A 1095 30.55 69.23 -47.99
CA LEU A 1095 30.38 69.18 -49.44
C LEU A 1095 31.71 69.22 -50.19
N ALA A 1096 32.67 70.02 -49.72
CA ALA A 1096 34.00 70.10 -50.31
C ALA A 1096 34.76 68.77 -50.19
N ILE A 1097 34.72 68.13 -49.01
CA ILE A 1097 35.37 66.84 -48.77
C ILE A 1097 34.77 65.77 -49.70
N LEU A 1098 33.44 65.72 -49.82
CA LEU A 1098 32.76 64.81 -50.75
C LEU A 1098 33.15 65.04 -52.21
N LYS A 1099 33.34 66.30 -52.64
CA LYS A 1099 33.76 66.65 -54.02
C LYS A 1099 35.19 66.24 -54.34
N VAL A 1100 36.06 66.10 -53.34
CA VAL A 1100 37.42 65.57 -53.52
C VAL A 1100 37.43 64.04 -53.58
N GLY A 1101 36.29 63.39 -53.27
CA GLY A 1101 36.18 61.95 -53.13
C GLY A 1101 36.63 61.43 -51.76
N GLY A 1102 36.89 62.32 -50.80
CA GLY A 1102 37.26 61.96 -49.44
C GLY A 1102 36.04 61.68 -48.55
N ALA A 1103 36.28 61.02 -47.42
CA ALA A 1103 35.28 60.83 -46.37
C ALA A 1103 35.50 61.87 -45.26
N TYR A 1104 34.49 62.67 -44.95
CA TYR A 1104 34.59 63.58 -43.81
C TYR A 1104 34.48 62.79 -42.50
N VAL A 1105 35.25 63.19 -41.49
CA VAL A 1105 35.21 62.63 -40.14
C VAL A 1105 34.83 63.77 -39.18
N PRO A 1106 33.55 63.88 -38.77
CA PRO A 1106 33.07 64.94 -37.88
C PRO A 1106 33.72 64.91 -36.50
#